data_AF-A0A359EC11-F1
#
_entry.id   AF-A0A359EC11-F1
#
_cell.length_a   1.000
_cell.length_b   1.000
_cell.length_c   1.000
_cell.angle_alpha   90.00
_cell.angle_beta   90.00
_cell.angle_gamma   90.00
#
_symmetry.space_group_name_H-M   'P 1'
#
loop_
_entity.id
_entity.type
_entity.pdbx_description
1 polymer ?
#
loop_
_entity_poly.entity_id
_entity_poly.type
_entity_poly.pdbx_seq_one_letter_code
_entity_poly.pdbx_strand_id
1 'polypeptide(L)'
;MKTSDRLAALRLVLGGLLLFWLQLTLQLYRQIRDLGVIFSLTSQMWLLLFGLICLSGFGFALLLLTWTRHRRRMISLTSRFIQHLPAQKPVVIGLLLVLILAFSLFVLFPLGDFFNSAAFRWLLFGLIVTVVALLLRRTLPMANWLNILALALLIVGICYRVSQFLPDISLNPFSLNWSEASRYYYASLFFSEKIYGFAVPPSTLHPTRYWLQSLPFLLSTLPLWFHRAWQVFLWLACSLGAAWLLARRLKIASQTWLLLFLAWTFLFLWQGPVYYHLLVMIMLVLWGFDPRRFWRSLLIVALASAWAGVSRLNWFPVPGMLAATLYFLEKPFLLEAWKNGGDGLQPSKLPTFHIAVRYLAWPLIWVAAGTMVAFASQAAYIIWSGNAAEQFTSSFTSDLLWYRLFPNSTYFLGILTGTLLVSLPIFLLIGYRLRHEKIHWHPLTWLGLAAILGVLLLGGVVVSVKIGGGSNLHNLDAYLTALLVIGSYFYFRRATPVAGSESPHAQIPPGLNLLIVAIPVLFSQSLSSQFVPYHPQIAADSLLKMQRNIDRALEDGGEILFISERQLLTFDYLNGVQLVPEYEKVFLMEMVMAGNRNYLDTFQQEIHEQRFDLIITDPLFDTIKERGESWAEENNAWVVEVSQPILCSYWRKITFPESGVQILAPRDEPANCP
;
A
#
# COMPACT_ATOMS: atom_id res chain seq x y z
N MET A 1 -36.68 14.54 -9.08
CA MET A 1 -35.26 14.76 -8.67
C MET A 1 -35.19 16.11 -7.96
N LYS A 2 -34.59 16.21 -6.77
CA LYS A 2 -34.54 17.50 -6.06
C LYS A 2 -33.54 18.45 -6.75
N THR A 3 -33.93 19.72 -6.91
CA THR A 3 -33.13 20.77 -7.54
C THR A 3 -31.78 20.99 -6.83
N SER A 4 -31.73 20.72 -5.52
CA SER A 4 -30.53 20.75 -4.67
C SER A 4 -29.39 19.88 -5.22
N ASP A 5 -29.69 18.64 -5.60
CA ASP A 5 -28.67 17.65 -5.93
C ASP A 5 -28.02 17.95 -7.29
N ARG A 6 -28.82 18.48 -8.24
CA ARG A 6 -28.32 18.95 -9.53
C ARG A 6 -27.39 20.16 -9.38
N LEU A 7 -27.73 21.04 -8.44
CA LEU A 7 -26.95 22.25 -8.19
C LEU A 7 -25.61 21.92 -7.53
N ALA A 8 -25.60 20.99 -6.58
CA ALA A 8 -24.38 20.51 -5.94
C ALA A 8 -23.40 19.90 -6.96
N ALA A 9 -23.89 19.02 -7.84
CA ALA A 9 -23.06 18.42 -8.89
C ALA A 9 -22.46 19.47 -9.82
N LEU A 10 -23.27 20.43 -10.28
CA LEU A 10 -22.80 21.49 -11.16
C LEU A 10 -21.72 22.36 -10.52
N ARG A 11 -21.89 22.71 -9.24
CA ARG A 11 -20.89 23.48 -8.48
C ARG A 11 -19.58 22.72 -8.34
N LEU A 12 -19.65 21.41 -8.12
CA LEU A 12 -18.45 20.57 -8.00
C LEU A 12 -17.68 20.52 -9.32
N VAL A 13 -18.37 20.34 -10.45
CA VAL A 13 -17.73 20.37 -11.79
C VAL A 13 -17.09 21.72 -12.08
N LEU A 14 -17.84 22.82 -11.92
CA LEU A 14 -17.33 24.17 -12.20
C LEU A 14 -16.20 24.57 -11.26
N GLY A 15 -16.30 24.20 -9.98
CA GLY A 15 -15.23 24.42 -9.00
C GLY A 15 -13.97 23.63 -9.34
N GLY A 16 -14.10 22.35 -9.71
CA GLY A 16 -12.97 21.52 -10.14
C GLY A 16 -12.28 22.04 -11.40
N LEU A 17 -13.06 22.46 -12.40
CA LEU A 17 -12.53 23.08 -13.63
C LEU A 17 -11.82 24.40 -13.35
N LEU A 18 -12.39 25.24 -12.48
CA LEU A 18 -11.77 26.49 -12.08
C LEU A 18 -10.42 26.24 -11.39
N LEU A 19 -10.38 25.33 -10.42
CA LEU A 19 -9.12 24.92 -9.79
C LEU A 19 -8.14 24.38 -10.82
N PHE A 20 -8.63 23.69 -11.87
CA PHE A 20 -7.79 23.13 -12.90
C PHE A 20 -7.08 24.19 -13.71
N TRP A 21 -7.85 25.16 -14.20
CA TRP A 21 -7.29 26.26 -14.96
C TRP A 21 -6.37 27.14 -14.10
N LEU A 22 -6.70 27.37 -12.84
CA LEU A 22 -5.84 28.11 -11.91
C LEU A 22 -4.50 27.40 -11.67
N GLN A 23 -4.51 26.10 -11.41
CA GLN A 23 -3.29 25.33 -11.17
C GLN A 23 -2.41 25.27 -12.43
N LEU A 24 -3.01 25.06 -13.60
CA LEU A 24 -2.30 25.08 -14.88
C LEU A 24 -1.70 26.47 -15.18
N THR A 25 -2.44 27.53 -14.88
CA THR A 25 -1.96 28.92 -14.97
C THR A 25 -0.73 29.12 -14.09
N LEU A 26 -0.80 28.70 -12.82
CA LEU A 26 0.31 28.82 -11.87
C LEU A 26 1.53 28.01 -12.31
N GLN A 27 1.34 26.80 -12.83
CA GLN A 27 2.43 25.94 -13.28
C GLN A 27 3.11 26.52 -14.53
N LEU A 28 2.33 26.95 -15.52
CA LEU A 28 2.86 27.60 -16.72
C LEU A 28 3.61 28.89 -16.35
N TYR A 29 3.08 29.69 -15.42
CA TYR A 29 3.76 30.87 -14.91
C TYR A 29 5.11 30.54 -14.26
N ARG A 30 5.17 29.51 -13.41
CA ARG A 30 6.45 29.04 -12.83
C ARG A 30 7.43 28.61 -13.90
N GLN A 31 6.98 27.84 -14.89
CA GLN A 31 7.84 27.39 -15.99
C GLN A 31 8.39 28.56 -16.82
N ILE A 32 7.55 29.55 -17.16
CA ILE A 32 7.99 30.78 -17.85
C ILE A 32 9.06 31.51 -17.04
N ARG A 33 8.85 31.61 -15.71
CA ARG A 33 9.78 32.25 -14.79
C ARG A 33 11.11 31.49 -14.72
N ASP A 34 11.06 30.17 -14.57
CA ASP A 34 12.23 29.32 -14.38
C ASP A 34 13.06 29.21 -15.68
N LEU A 35 12.43 29.33 -16.86
CA LEU A 35 13.11 29.42 -18.16
C LEU A 35 13.71 30.80 -18.44
N GLY A 36 13.53 31.80 -17.57
CA GLY A 36 14.05 33.16 -17.76
C GLY A 36 13.40 33.94 -18.91
N VAL A 37 12.26 33.47 -19.44
CA VAL A 37 11.58 34.04 -20.63
C VAL A 37 10.66 35.22 -20.26
N ILE A 38 10.83 35.79 -19.06
CA ILE A 38 9.94 36.80 -18.47
C ILE A 38 9.83 38.06 -19.35
N PHE A 39 10.90 38.43 -20.06
CA PHE A 39 10.96 39.65 -20.87
C PHE A 39 10.71 39.45 -22.38
N SER A 40 10.40 38.23 -22.82
CA SER A 40 10.04 37.91 -24.21
C SER A 40 8.52 38.00 -24.40
N LEU A 41 8.03 39.20 -24.73
CA LEU A 41 6.61 39.49 -24.99
C LEU A 41 6.04 38.79 -26.24
N THR A 42 6.90 38.16 -27.06
CA THR A 42 6.52 37.42 -28.27
C THR A 42 6.38 35.92 -28.06
N SER A 43 6.62 35.41 -26.85
CA SER A 43 6.52 33.97 -26.59
C SER A 43 5.06 33.51 -26.60
N GLN A 44 4.76 32.46 -27.36
CA GLN A 44 3.44 31.81 -27.40
C GLN A 44 2.96 31.37 -26.00
N MET A 45 3.87 31.23 -25.04
CA MET A 45 3.59 30.87 -23.65
C MET A 45 2.83 31.97 -22.90
N TRP A 46 3.06 33.26 -23.18
CA TRP A 46 2.30 34.36 -22.56
C TRP A 46 0.87 34.44 -23.08
N LEU A 47 0.64 34.16 -24.37
CA LEU A 47 -0.70 34.05 -24.95
C LEU A 47 -1.47 32.88 -24.34
N LEU A 48 -0.80 31.74 -24.16
CA LEU A 48 -1.38 30.58 -23.47
C LEU A 48 -1.71 30.90 -22.01
N LEU A 49 -0.82 31.58 -21.29
CA LEU A 49 -1.04 32.00 -19.91
C LEU A 49 -2.25 32.95 -19.81
N PHE A 50 -2.32 33.96 -20.67
CA PHE A 50 -3.45 34.90 -20.71
C PHE A 50 -4.76 34.19 -21.05
N GLY A 51 -4.74 33.26 -22.01
CA GLY A 51 -5.89 32.41 -22.33
C GLY A 51 -6.39 31.61 -21.13
N LEU A 52 -5.47 31.04 -20.34
CA LEU A 52 -5.80 30.29 -19.12
C LEU A 52 -6.36 31.18 -18.00
N ILE A 53 -5.86 32.40 -17.86
CA ILE A 53 -6.42 33.40 -16.92
C ILE A 53 -7.85 33.75 -17.33
N CYS A 54 -8.09 34.02 -18.60
CA CYS A 54 -9.43 34.31 -19.13
C CYS A 54 -10.40 33.14 -18.92
N LEU A 55 -9.96 31.90 -19.18
CA LEU A 55 -10.75 30.69 -18.92
C LEU A 55 -11.07 30.52 -17.44
N SER A 56 -10.10 30.78 -16.56
CA SER A 56 -10.30 30.77 -15.10
C SER A 56 -11.34 31.81 -14.67
N GLY A 57 -11.23 33.04 -15.18
CA GLY A 57 -12.19 34.12 -14.90
C GLY A 57 -13.61 33.76 -15.37
N PHE A 58 -13.74 33.18 -16.56
CA PHE A 58 -15.02 32.71 -17.08
C PHE A 58 -15.61 31.57 -16.24
N GLY A 59 -14.79 30.59 -15.86
CA GLY A 59 -15.18 29.49 -14.95
C GLY A 59 -15.71 29.99 -13.61
N PHE A 60 -15.02 30.98 -13.03
CA PHE A 60 -15.43 31.62 -11.79
C PHE A 60 -16.78 32.34 -11.93
N ALA A 61 -16.99 33.09 -13.02
CA ALA A 61 -18.26 33.74 -13.30
C ALA A 61 -19.41 32.71 -13.42
N LEU A 62 -19.20 31.59 -14.13
CA LEU A 62 -20.19 30.51 -14.22
C LEU A 62 -20.51 29.89 -12.86
N LEU A 63 -19.50 29.66 -12.03
CA LEU A 63 -19.67 29.14 -10.67
C LEU A 63 -20.50 30.11 -9.82
N LEU A 64 -20.19 31.40 -9.84
CA LEU A 64 -20.95 32.44 -9.14
C LEU A 64 -22.41 32.47 -9.58
N LEU A 65 -22.69 32.35 -10.88
CA LEU A 65 -24.06 32.32 -11.41
C LEU A 65 -24.91 31.19 -10.80
N THR A 66 -24.30 30.08 -10.35
CA THR A 66 -25.02 29.00 -9.66
C THR A 66 -25.52 29.37 -8.25
N TRP A 67 -25.01 30.45 -7.64
CA TRP A 67 -25.46 30.98 -6.35
C TRP A 67 -26.50 32.09 -6.50
N THR A 68 -26.70 32.60 -7.71
CA THR A 68 -27.67 33.66 -8.00
C THR A 68 -29.07 33.14 -8.33
N ARG A 69 -29.98 34.06 -8.69
CA ARG A 69 -31.30 33.76 -9.28
C ARG A 69 -31.24 32.90 -10.56
N HIS A 70 -30.10 32.90 -11.26
CA HIS A 70 -29.93 32.17 -12.53
C HIS A 70 -29.67 30.66 -12.36
N ARG A 71 -29.61 30.14 -11.12
CA ARG A 71 -29.37 28.72 -10.82
C ARG A 71 -30.26 27.74 -11.59
N ARG A 72 -31.55 28.05 -11.79
CA ARG A 72 -32.48 27.17 -12.53
C ARG A 72 -32.12 27.10 -14.02
N ARG A 73 -31.70 28.21 -14.61
CA ARG A 73 -31.25 28.27 -16.01
C ARG A 73 -29.96 27.47 -16.21
N MET A 74 -29.03 27.57 -15.26
CA MET A 74 -27.80 26.76 -15.27
C MET A 74 -28.07 25.25 -15.17
N ILE A 75 -29.01 24.84 -14.31
CA ILE A 75 -29.44 23.44 -14.23
C ILE A 75 -30.12 22.98 -15.53
N SER A 76 -30.92 23.84 -16.17
CA SER A 76 -31.56 23.54 -17.45
C SER A 76 -30.52 23.33 -18.55
N LEU A 77 -29.57 24.26 -18.70
CA LEU A 77 -28.50 24.17 -19.69
C LEU A 77 -27.67 22.89 -19.53
N THR A 78 -27.28 22.56 -18.30
CA THR A 78 -26.51 21.35 -18.02
C THR A 78 -27.31 20.07 -18.28
N SER A 79 -28.62 20.08 -17.96
CA SER A 79 -29.48 18.95 -18.29
C SER A 79 -29.64 18.73 -19.80
N ARG A 80 -29.73 19.82 -20.59
CA ARG A 80 -29.76 19.76 -22.06
C ARG A 80 -28.43 19.22 -22.60
N PHE A 81 -27.31 19.70 -22.08
CA PHE A 81 -25.99 19.20 -22.44
C PHE A 81 -25.86 17.69 -22.20
N ILE A 82 -26.26 17.20 -21.02
CA ILE A 82 -26.23 15.76 -20.70
C ILE A 82 -27.11 14.95 -21.68
N GLN A 83 -28.23 15.49 -22.15
CA GLN A 83 -29.08 14.80 -23.13
C GLN A 83 -28.38 14.57 -24.48
N HIS A 84 -27.42 15.45 -24.84
CA HIS A 84 -26.63 15.35 -26.08
C HIS A 84 -25.46 14.36 -25.95
N LEU A 85 -25.12 13.93 -24.73
CA LEU A 85 -24.12 12.89 -24.52
C LEU A 85 -24.62 11.53 -25.05
N PRO A 86 -23.71 10.67 -25.54
CA PRO A 86 -24.06 9.35 -26.04
C PRO A 86 -24.79 8.54 -24.96
N ALA A 87 -25.90 7.92 -25.36
CA ALA A 87 -26.72 7.07 -24.49
C ALA A 87 -26.50 5.57 -24.74
N GLN A 88 -25.89 5.24 -25.88
CA GLN A 88 -25.60 3.85 -26.24
C GLN A 88 -24.51 3.30 -25.32
N LYS A 89 -24.87 2.27 -24.55
CA LYS A 89 -23.96 1.63 -23.59
C LYS A 89 -22.58 1.26 -24.18
N PRO A 90 -22.45 0.62 -25.36
CA PRO A 90 -21.14 0.27 -25.90
C PRO A 90 -20.28 1.50 -26.22
N VAL A 91 -20.88 2.57 -26.76
CA VAL A 91 -20.17 3.84 -27.03
C VAL A 91 -19.67 4.46 -25.74
N VAL A 92 -20.52 4.51 -24.70
CA VAL A 92 -20.13 5.04 -23.39
C VAL A 92 -19.02 4.21 -22.77
N ILE A 93 -19.11 2.87 -22.79
CA ILE A 93 -18.06 1.98 -22.29
C ILE A 93 -16.75 2.21 -23.06
N GLY A 94 -16.79 2.30 -24.38
CA GLY A 94 -15.61 2.60 -25.20
C GLY A 94 -14.96 3.94 -24.82
N LEU A 95 -15.75 5.00 -24.67
CA LEU A 95 -15.24 6.31 -24.22
C LEU A 95 -14.65 6.25 -22.82
N LEU A 96 -15.27 5.52 -21.89
CA LEU A 96 -14.74 5.34 -20.54
C LEU A 96 -13.37 4.65 -20.57
N LEU A 97 -13.25 3.56 -21.33
CA LEU A 97 -11.99 2.84 -21.48
C LEU A 97 -10.90 3.72 -22.09
N VAL A 98 -11.23 4.47 -23.16
CA VAL A 98 -10.28 5.39 -23.80
C VAL A 98 -9.84 6.49 -22.84
N LEU A 99 -10.77 7.13 -22.11
CA LEU A 99 -10.44 8.21 -21.17
C LEU A 99 -9.55 7.71 -20.02
N ILE A 100 -9.88 6.56 -19.44
CA ILE A 100 -9.16 5.98 -18.32
C ILE A 100 -7.77 5.50 -18.76
N LEU A 101 -7.68 4.85 -19.93
CA LEU A 101 -6.41 4.40 -20.49
C LEU A 101 -5.54 5.59 -20.88
N ALA A 102 -6.10 6.60 -21.55
CA ALA A 102 -5.37 7.82 -21.90
C ALA A 102 -4.86 8.53 -20.65
N PHE A 103 -5.68 8.68 -19.61
CA PHE A 103 -5.24 9.23 -18.32
C PHE A 103 -4.11 8.41 -17.70
N SER A 104 -4.26 7.08 -17.66
CA SER A 104 -3.26 6.18 -17.08
C SER A 104 -1.94 6.26 -17.83
N LEU A 105 -1.98 6.19 -19.17
CA LEU A 105 -0.79 6.31 -20.01
C LEU A 105 -0.13 7.68 -19.85
N PHE A 106 -0.91 8.76 -19.84
CA PHE A 106 -0.41 10.12 -19.72
C PHE A 106 0.28 10.41 -18.38
N VAL A 107 -0.23 9.82 -17.28
CA VAL A 107 0.37 9.99 -15.95
C VAL A 107 1.55 9.05 -15.71
N LEU A 108 1.48 7.82 -16.22
CA LEU A 108 2.48 6.78 -15.91
C LEU A 108 3.70 6.85 -16.83
N PHE A 109 3.55 7.19 -18.10
CA PHE A 109 4.64 7.14 -19.10
C PHE A 109 5.31 8.51 -19.28
N PRO A 110 6.38 8.66 -20.09
CA PRO A 110 7.25 9.84 -20.10
C PRO A 110 6.56 11.21 -20.32
N LEU A 111 5.35 11.24 -20.86
CA LEU A 111 4.54 12.47 -20.90
C LEU A 111 4.21 13.01 -19.50
N GLY A 112 4.19 12.15 -18.48
CA GLY A 112 3.98 12.49 -17.09
C GLY A 112 5.10 13.36 -16.47
N ASP A 113 6.29 13.39 -17.08
CA ASP A 113 7.42 14.21 -16.63
C ASP A 113 7.14 15.72 -16.83
N PHE A 114 6.37 16.07 -17.88
CA PHE A 114 5.85 17.44 -18.05
C PHE A 114 4.87 17.84 -16.94
N PHE A 115 4.35 16.86 -16.20
CA PHE A 115 3.31 17.02 -15.18
C PHE A 115 3.77 16.49 -13.81
N ASN A 116 5.01 16.79 -13.42
CA ASN A 116 5.59 16.36 -12.14
C ASN A 116 4.87 16.91 -10.89
N SER A 117 3.99 17.90 -11.02
CA SER A 117 3.21 18.41 -9.89
C SER A 117 2.12 17.42 -9.46
N ALA A 118 2.23 16.89 -8.24
CA ALA A 118 1.20 16.04 -7.62
C ALA A 118 -0.19 16.71 -7.62
N ALA A 119 -0.24 18.03 -7.38
CA ALA A 119 -1.49 18.80 -7.41
C ALA A 119 -2.14 18.76 -8.81
N PHE A 120 -1.35 18.86 -9.87
CA PHE A 120 -1.86 18.77 -11.23
C PHE A 120 -2.39 17.36 -11.57
N ARG A 121 -1.69 16.30 -11.13
CA ARG A 121 -2.15 14.93 -11.34
C ARG A 121 -3.47 14.64 -10.61
N TRP A 122 -3.63 15.15 -9.39
CA TRP A 122 -4.88 15.05 -8.61
C TRP A 122 -6.05 15.77 -9.27
N LEU A 123 -5.76 16.93 -9.82
CA LEU A 123 -6.71 17.77 -10.51
C LEU A 123 -7.17 17.13 -11.83
N LEU A 124 -6.24 16.59 -12.63
CA LEU A 124 -6.56 15.82 -13.84
C LEU A 124 -7.38 14.57 -13.50
N PHE A 125 -7.02 13.84 -12.44
CA PHE A 125 -7.81 12.71 -11.93
C PHE A 125 -9.25 13.14 -11.61
N GLY A 126 -9.44 14.24 -10.88
CA GLY A 126 -10.76 14.79 -10.58
C GLY A 126 -11.58 15.19 -11.81
N LEU A 127 -10.92 15.72 -12.85
CA LEU A 127 -11.55 16.05 -14.13
C LEU A 127 -12.05 14.78 -14.85
N ILE A 128 -11.21 13.75 -14.94
CA ILE A 128 -11.58 12.47 -15.55
C ILE A 128 -12.76 11.84 -14.81
N VAL A 129 -12.69 11.78 -13.48
CA VAL A 129 -13.80 11.31 -12.62
C VAL A 129 -15.10 12.06 -12.92
N THR A 130 -15.01 13.38 -13.11
CA THR A 130 -16.17 14.22 -13.42
C THR A 130 -16.77 13.88 -14.79
N VAL A 131 -15.94 13.76 -15.83
CA VAL A 131 -16.40 13.36 -17.17
C VAL A 131 -17.04 11.98 -17.15
N VAL A 132 -16.41 11.02 -16.47
CA VAL A 132 -16.95 9.66 -16.26
C VAL A 132 -18.31 9.73 -15.55
N ALA A 133 -18.45 10.55 -14.50
CA ALA A 133 -19.72 10.72 -13.79
C ALA A 133 -20.83 11.28 -14.68
N LEU A 134 -20.52 12.21 -15.60
CA LEU A 134 -21.50 12.75 -16.58
C LEU A 134 -21.97 11.67 -17.56
N LEU A 135 -21.04 10.85 -18.08
CA LEU A 135 -21.35 9.74 -18.98
C LEU A 135 -22.19 8.63 -18.29
N LEU A 136 -21.81 8.27 -17.06
CA LEU A 136 -22.57 7.32 -16.24
C LEU A 136 -23.96 7.86 -15.89
N ARG A 137 -24.09 9.16 -15.62
CA ARG A 137 -25.40 9.77 -15.37
C ARG A 137 -26.36 9.57 -16.54
N ARG A 138 -25.86 9.67 -17.77
CA ARG A 138 -26.67 9.56 -18.98
C ARG A 138 -27.25 8.15 -19.18
N THR A 139 -26.55 7.14 -18.71
CA THR A 139 -26.83 5.71 -18.97
C THR A 139 -27.45 4.99 -17.79
N LEU A 140 -27.19 5.42 -16.55
CA LEU A 140 -27.67 4.76 -15.34
C LEU A 140 -28.89 5.45 -14.74
N PRO A 141 -29.94 4.68 -14.36
CA PRO A 141 -31.15 5.22 -13.73
C PRO A 141 -30.96 5.57 -12.25
N MET A 142 -29.73 5.85 -11.80
CA MET A 142 -29.47 6.22 -10.40
C MET A 142 -30.07 7.60 -10.10
N ALA A 143 -30.79 7.71 -8.98
CA ALA A 143 -31.50 8.94 -8.64
C ALA A 143 -30.58 10.06 -8.13
N ASN A 144 -29.47 9.71 -7.46
CA ASN A 144 -28.60 10.66 -6.74
C ASN A 144 -27.22 10.82 -7.40
N TRP A 145 -26.79 12.06 -7.60
CA TRP A 145 -25.50 12.42 -8.21
C TRP A 145 -24.28 12.00 -7.38
N LEU A 146 -24.35 12.03 -6.05
CA LEU A 146 -23.23 11.64 -5.19
C LEU A 146 -22.90 10.16 -5.31
N ASN A 147 -23.91 9.31 -5.48
CA ASN A 147 -23.69 7.88 -5.74
C ASN A 147 -23.10 7.63 -7.14
N ILE A 148 -23.46 8.45 -8.14
CA ILE A 148 -22.86 8.37 -9.48
C ILE A 148 -21.40 8.83 -9.43
N LEU A 149 -21.11 9.89 -8.68
CA LEU A 149 -19.74 10.36 -8.44
C LEU A 149 -18.91 9.30 -7.70
N ALA A 150 -19.48 8.66 -6.68
CA ALA A 150 -18.84 7.55 -5.98
C ALA A 150 -18.52 6.39 -6.95
N LEU A 151 -19.47 6.01 -7.81
CA LEU A 151 -19.24 4.99 -8.82
C LEU A 151 -18.14 5.38 -9.81
N ALA A 152 -18.14 6.64 -10.27
CA ALA A 152 -17.10 7.16 -11.16
C ALA A 152 -15.71 7.14 -10.49
N LEU A 153 -15.62 7.60 -9.23
CA LEU A 153 -14.39 7.55 -8.44
C LEU A 153 -13.87 6.12 -8.29
N LEU A 154 -14.77 5.18 -8.01
CA LEU A 154 -14.40 3.78 -7.86
C LEU A 154 -13.85 3.19 -9.16
N ILE A 155 -14.52 3.43 -10.29
CA ILE A 155 -14.11 2.92 -11.61
C ILE A 155 -12.78 3.53 -12.04
N VAL A 156 -12.63 4.85 -11.97
CA VAL A 156 -11.38 5.50 -12.36
C VAL A 156 -10.25 5.10 -11.41
N GLY A 157 -10.53 5.07 -10.10
CA GLY A 157 -9.57 4.68 -9.07
C GLY A 157 -9.07 3.25 -9.20
N ILE A 158 -9.95 2.27 -9.41
CA ILE A 158 -9.53 0.86 -9.58
C ILE A 158 -8.72 0.68 -10.86
N CYS A 159 -9.17 1.27 -11.98
CA CYS A 159 -8.47 1.12 -13.23
C CYS A 159 -7.09 1.78 -13.17
N TYR A 160 -6.99 3.01 -12.64
CA TYR A 160 -5.71 3.67 -12.51
C TYR A 160 -4.78 2.94 -11.53
N ARG A 161 -5.28 2.45 -10.39
CA ARG A 161 -4.48 1.66 -9.45
C ARG A 161 -3.96 0.36 -10.06
N VAL A 162 -4.75 -0.31 -10.89
CA VAL A 162 -4.30 -1.52 -11.60
C VAL A 162 -3.27 -1.16 -12.68
N SER A 163 -3.48 -0.06 -13.42
CA SER A 163 -2.51 0.41 -14.41
C SER A 163 -1.15 0.75 -13.80
N GLN A 164 -1.09 1.16 -12.53
CA GLN A 164 0.16 1.44 -11.82
C GLN A 164 1.10 0.23 -11.68
N PHE A 165 0.63 -1.01 -11.86
CA PHE A 165 1.51 -2.18 -11.90
C PHE A 165 2.17 -2.40 -13.26
N LEU A 166 1.70 -1.75 -14.33
CA LEU A 166 2.26 -1.96 -15.67
C LEU A 166 3.76 -1.60 -15.74
N PRO A 167 4.22 -0.45 -15.19
CA PRO A 167 5.64 -0.13 -15.15
C PRO A 167 6.50 -1.12 -14.35
N ASP A 168 5.92 -1.84 -13.37
CA ASP A 168 6.64 -2.82 -12.57
C ASP A 168 6.99 -4.09 -13.39
N ILE A 169 6.33 -4.32 -14.53
CA ILE A 169 6.63 -5.42 -15.45
C ILE A 169 7.57 -4.89 -16.54
N SER A 170 8.87 -4.96 -16.26
CA SER A 170 9.92 -4.41 -17.12
C SER A 170 10.96 -5.45 -17.54
N LEU A 171 11.56 -5.22 -18.70
CA LEU A 171 12.73 -5.95 -19.21
C LEU A 171 14.07 -5.35 -18.73
N ASN A 172 14.05 -4.24 -18.00
CA ASN A 172 15.27 -3.60 -17.50
C ASN A 172 16.03 -4.55 -16.55
N PRO A 173 17.30 -4.92 -16.81
CA PRO A 173 18.05 -5.82 -15.93
C PRO A 173 18.30 -5.21 -14.53
N PHE A 174 18.36 -3.88 -14.45
CA PHE A 174 18.60 -3.15 -13.20
C PHE A 174 17.31 -2.97 -12.38
N SER A 175 17.50 -2.68 -11.09
CA SER A 175 16.41 -2.44 -10.15
C SER A 175 15.57 -1.21 -10.53
N LEU A 176 14.25 -1.34 -10.51
CA LEU A 176 13.32 -0.23 -10.79
C LEU A 176 13.08 0.66 -9.57
N ASN A 177 13.38 0.15 -8.37
CA ASN A 177 13.26 0.91 -7.13
C ASN A 177 14.24 0.40 -6.07
N TRP A 178 14.41 1.17 -4.99
CA TRP A 178 15.40 0.93 -3.94
C TRP A 178 15.48 -0.51 -3.41
N SER A 179 14.33 -1.20 -3.26
CA SER A 179 14.24 -2.55 -2.66
C SER A 179 13.80 -3.63 -3.65
N GLU A 180 13.76 -3.36 -4.96
CA GLU A 180 13.28 -4.34 -5.94
C GLU A 180 14.21 -5.54 -6.06
N ALA A 181 15.48 -5.25 -6.37
CA ALA A 181 16.58 -6.22 -6.43
C ALA A 181 16.56 -7.22 -5.27
N SER A 182 16.53 -6.68 -4.04
CA SER A 182 16.54 -7.44 -2.80
C SER A 182 15.41 -8.46 -2.73
N ARG A 183 14.23 -8.14 -3.28
CA ARG A 183 13.08 -9.06 -3.23
C ARG A 183 13.29 -10.32 -4.05
N TYR A 184 13.90 -10.20 -5.23
CA TYR A 184 14.19 -11.36 -6.07
C TYR A 184 15.38 -12.15 -5.56
N TYR A 185 16.38 -11.47 -5.00
CA TYR A 185 17.47 -12.11 -4.27
C TYR A 185 16.95 -12.90 -3.07
N TYR A 186 16.15 -12.33 -2.17
CA TYR A 186 15.64 -13.10 -1.04
C TYR A 186 14.72 -14.26 -1.44
N ALA A 187 13.99 -14.10 -2.54
CA ALA A 187 13.20 -15.20 -3.10
C ALA A 187 14.08 -16.33 -3.66
N SER A 188 15.23 -16.03 -4.25
CA SER A 188 16.14 -17.05 -4.78
C SER A 188 16.82 -17.88 -3.69
N LEU A 189 16.94 -17.36 -2.46
CA LEU A 189 17.62 -18.06 -1.35
C LEU A 189 16.97 -19.40 -0.98
N PHE A 190 15.66 -19.56 -1.20
CA PHE A 190 14.97 -20.85 -1.05
C PHE A 190 15.46 -21.94 -2.03
N PHE A 191 16.19 -21.53 -3.07
CA PHE A 191 16.81 -22.38 -4.09
C PHE A 191 18.30 -22.04 -4.26
N SER A 192 18.95 -21.56 -3.20
CA SER A 192 20.34 -21.05 -3.23
C SER A 192 21.34 -22.08 -3.74
N GLU A 193 21.28 -23.34 -3.31
CA GLU A 193 22.17 -24.40 -3.81
C GLU A 193 22.08 -24.58 -5.32
N LYS A 194 20.88 -24.46 -5.88
CA LYS A 194 20.65 -24.61 -7.33
C LYS A 194 21.12 -23.39 -8.12
N ILE A 195 20.97 -22.19 -7.56
CA ILE A 195 21.22 -20.92 -8.26
C ILE A 195 22.66 -20.46 -8.09
N TYR A 196 23.21 -20.58 -6.88
CA TYR A 196 24.55 -20.09 -6.52
C TYR A 196 25.57 -21.21 -6.29
N GLY A 197 25.14 -22.48 -6.25
CA GLY A 197 26.03 -23.63 -6.04
C GLY A 197 26.32 -23.96 -4.58
N PHE A 198 25.79 -23.20 -3.62
CA PHE A 198 25.94 -23.43 -2.19
C PHE A 198 24.71 -22.94 -1.40
N ALA A 199 24.52 -23.48 -0.21
CA ALA A 199 23.39 -23.13 0.64
C ALA A 199 23.58 -21.76 1.29
N VAL A 200 22.58 -20.90 1.16
CA VAL A 200 22.48 -19.61 1.84
C VAL A 200 21.21 -19.58 2.70
N PRO A 201 21.28 -19.16 3.97
CA PRO A 201 20.11 -19.01 4.83
C PRO A 201 19.00 -18.17 4.18
N PRO A 202 17.73 -18.56 4.28
CA PRO A 202 16.62 -17.74 3.80
C PRO A 202 16.49 -16.45 4.63
N SER A 203 15.85 -15.43 4.05
CA SER A 203 15.75 -14.11 4.68
C SER A 203 15.14 -14.15 6.09
N THR A 204 15.66 -13.32 6.99
CA THR A 204 15.06 -13.03 8.30
C THR A 204 13.92 -12.01 8.18
N LEU A 205 13.93 -11.19 7.13
CA LEU A 205 12.93 -10.17 6.85
C LEU A 205 11.80 -10.75 6.01
N HIS A 206 10.56 -10.70 6.50
CA HIS A 206 9.37 -11.15 5.76
C HIS A 206 9.51 -12.51 5.02
N PRO A 207 9.97 -13.61 5.64
CA PRO A 207 10.25 -14.86 4.94
C PRO A 207 9.11 -15.41 4.08
N THR A 208 7.87 -15.35 4.58
CA THR A 208 6.70 -15.86 3.81
C THR A 208 6.41 -15.05 2.55
N ARG A 209 6.83 -13.77 2.51
CA ARG A 209 6.79 -12.95 1.31
C ARG A 209 7.67 -13.55 0.22
N TYR A 210 8.92 -13.83 0.59
CA TYR A 210 9.92 -14.33 -0.34
C TYR A 210 9.67 -15.78 -0.73
N TRP A 211 9.09 -16.59 0.15
CA TRP A 211 8.62 -17.92 -0.19
C TRP A 211 7.53 -17.91 -1.27
N LEU A 212 6.54 -17.00 -1.19
CA LEU A 212 5.54 -16.86 -2.26
C LEU A 212 6.18 -16.38 -3.57
N GLN A 213 7.19 -15.52 -3.48
CA GLN A 213 7.91 -15.01 -4.65
C GLN A 213 8.89 -16.02 -5.24
N SER A 214 9.29 -17.04 -4.49
CA SER A 214 10.27 -18.03 -4.94
C SER A 214 9.67 -19.08 -5.86
N LEU A 215 8.34 -19.21 -5.90
CA LEU A 215 7.65 -20.23 -6.69
C LEU A 215 8.07 -20.30 -8.17
N PRO A 216 8.32 -19.19 -8.90
CA PRO A 216 8.82 -19.26 -10.27
C PRO A 216 10.22 -19.89 -10.38
N PHE A 217 11.08 -19.85 -9.36
CA PHE A 217 12.40 -20.50 -9.38
C PHE A 217 12.34 -22.04 -9.39
N LEU A 218 11.15 -22.64 -9.16
CA LEU A 218 10.92 -24.06 -9.44
C LEU A 218 11.22 -24.39 -10.92
N LEU A 219 10.99 -23.42 -11.82
CA LEU A 219 11.34 -23.47 -13.23
C LEU A 219 12.60 -22.64 -13.45
N SER A 220 13.75 -23.29 -13.65
CA SER A 220 15.07 -22.63 -13.67
C SER A 220 15.30 -21.64 -14.81
N THR A 221 14.45 -21.59 -15.83
CA THR A 221 14.70 -20.83 -17.06
C THR A 221 13.89 -19.53 -17.14
N LEU A 222 13.21 -19.13 -16.07
CA LEU A 222 12.32 -17.97 -16.10
C LEU A 222 13.10 -16.66 -15.92
N PRO A 223 12.95 -15.68 -16.83
CA PRO A 223 13.67 -14.41 -16.77
C PRO A 223 13.08 -13.45 -15.72
N LEU A 224 13.86 -12.44 -15.33
CA LEU A 224 13.49 -11.43 -14.32
C LEU A 224 12.10 -10.78 -14.55
N TRP A 225 11.73 -10.47 -15.81
CA TRP A 225 10.43 -9.87 -16.10
C TRP A 225 9.25 -10.78 -15.70
N PHE A 226 9.44 -12.10 -15.73
CA PHE A 226 8.43 -13.05 -15.30
C PHE A 226 8.27 -13.00 -13.78
N HIS A 227 9.36 -12.90 -13.02
CA HIS A 227 9.32 -12.74 -11.56
C HIS A 227 8.65 -11.41 -11.16
N ARG A 228 8.88 -10.34 -11.94
CA ARG A 228 8.13 -9.07 -11.82
C ARG A 228 6.64 -9.26 -12.05
N ALA A 229 6.26 -9.91 -13.15
CA ALA A 229 4.87 -10.22 -13.46
C ALA A 229 4.22 -11.10 -12.38
N TRP A 230 4.95 -12.08 -11.85
CA TRP A 230 4.52 -12.94 -10.75
C TRP A 230 4.23 -12.14 -9.48
N GLN A 231 5.10 -11.19 -9.13
CA GLN A 231 4.86 -10.30 -8.00
C GLN A 231 3.59 -9.46 -8.19
N VAL A 232 3.36 -8.92 -9.38
CA VAL A 232 2.12 -8.19 -9.71
C VAL A 232 0.91 -9.12 -9.57
N PHE A 233 1.01 -10.34 -10.08
CA PHE A 233 -0.03 -11.36 -9.94
C PHE A 233 -0.33 -11.65 -8.45
N LEU A 234 0.67 -11.84 -7.60
CA LEU A 234 0.48 -12.08 -6.17
C LEU A 234 -0.27 -10.92 -5.49
N TRP A 235 0.08 -9.67 -5.82
CA TRP A 235 -0.62 -8.49 -5.32
C TRP A 235 -2.10 -8.46 -5.71
N LEU A 236 -2.40 -8.70 -7.00
CA LEU A 236 -3.77 -8.70 -7.50
C LEU A 236 -4.58 -9.89 -6.96
N ALA A 237 -4.03 -11.09 -7.06
CA ALA A 237 -4.69 -12.35 -6.70
C ALA A 237 -5.01 -12.41 -5.20
N CYS A 238 -4.07 -12.06 -4.32
CA CYS A 238 -4.30 -12.13 -2.87
C CYS A 238 -5.30 -11.05 -2.40
N SER A 239 -5.21 -9.84 -2.96
CA SER A 239 -6.15 -8.74 -2.62
C SER A 239 -7.57 -9.08 -3.06
N LEU A 240 -7.73 -9.55 -4.31
CA LEU A 240 -9.03 -9.96 -4.84
C LEU A 240 -9.56 -11.23 -4.17
N GLY A 241 -8.68 -12.17 -3.81
CA GLY A 241 -9.01 -13.39 -3.08
C GLY A 241 -9.56 -13.09 -1.68
N ALA A 242 -8.89 -12.23 -0.92
CA ALA A 242 -9.38 -11.75 0.37
C ALA A 242 -10.73 -11.03 0.25
N ALA A 243 -10.84 -10.14 -0.73
CA ALA A 243 -12.10 -9.43 -1.02
C ALA A 243 -13.25 -10.39 -1.37
N TRP A 244 -12.98 -11.40 -2.19
CA TRP A 244 -13.96 -12.41 -2.59
C TRP A 244 -14.41 -13.29 -1.42
N LEU A 245 -13.48 -13.75 -0.59
CA LEU A 245 -13.80 -14.53 0.61
C LEU A 245 -14.64 -13.73 1.60
N LEU A 246 -14.32 -12.44 1.80
CA LEU A 246 -15.14 -11.54 2.60
C LEU A 246 -16.53 -11.35 1.98
N ALA A 247 -16.63 -11.15 0.66
CA ALA A 247 -17.90 -11.02 -0.05
C ALA A 247 -18.79 -12.27 0.07
N ARG A 248 -18.19 -13.46 0.00
CA ARG A 248 -18.87 -14.75 0.18
C ARG A 248 -19.43 -14.86 1.59
N ARG A 249 -18.64 -14.51 2.61
CA ARG A 249 -19.07 -14.50 4.01
C ARG A 249 -20.20 -13.50 4.26
N LEU A 250 -20.12 -12.34 3.61
CA LEU A 250 -21.18 -11.31 3.61
C LEU A 250 -22.41 -11.69 2.77
N LYS A 251 -22.38 -12.83 2.05
CA LYS A 251 -23.46 -13.33 1.20
C LYS A 251 -23.98 -12.26 0.22
N ILE A 252 -23.06 -11.58 -0.47
CA ILE A 252 -23.39 -10.60 -1.51
C ILE A 252 -23.87 -11.35 -2.76
N ALA A 253 -25.17 -11.32 -3.04
CA ALA A 253 -25.77 -12.11 -4.13
C ALA A 253 -25.73 -11.40 -5.49
N SER A 254 -25.83 -10.07 -5.52
CA SER A 254 -25.85 -9.30 -6.76
C SER A 254 -24.44 -9.22 -7.36
N GLN A 255 -24.29 -9.65 -8.62
CA GLN A 255 -23.02 -9.58 -9.34
C GLN A 255 -22.47 -8.15 -9.43
N THR A 256 -23.34 -7.16 -9.63
CA THR A 256 -22.93 -5.74 -9.65
C THR A 256 -22.36 -5.33 -8.31
N TRP A 257 -23.05 -5.63 -7.20
CA TRP A 257 -22.55 -5.31 -5.86
C TRP A 257 -21.28 -6.08 -5.51
N LEU A 258 -21.14 -7.32 -5.97
CA LEU A 258 -19.91 -8.10 -5.82
C LEU A 258 -18.75 -7.38 -6.50
N LEU A 259 -18.87 -6.99 -7.77
CA LEU A 259 -17.80 -6.29 -8.49
C LEU A 259 -17.42 -4.96 -7.85
N LEU A 260 -18.42 -4.17 -7.42
CA LEU A 260 -18.18 -2.90 -6.71
C LEU A 260 -17.48 -3.13 -5.38
N PHE A 261 -17.89 -4.16 -4.63
CA PHE A 261 -17.28 -4.50 -3.36
C PHE A 261 -15.85 -5.03 -3.51
N LEU A 262 -15.58 -5.84 -4.54
CA LEU A 262 -14.22 -6.30 -4.86
C LEU A 262 -13.31 -5.12 -5.19
N ALA A 263 -13.75 -4.21 -6.05
CA ALA A 263 -12.99 -3.01 -6.41
C ALA A 263 -12.74 -2.11 -5.19
N TRP A 264 -13.78 -1.89 -4.36
CA TRP A 264 -13.67 -1.06 -3.17
C TRP A 264 -12.73 -1.68 -2.13
N THR A 265 -12.87 -2.99 -1.87
CA THR A 265 -12.01 -3.70 -0.91
C THR A 265 -10.57 -3.72 -1.37
N PHE A 266 -10.33 -3.93 -2.67
CA PHE A 266 -8.99 -3.82 -3.25
C PHE A 266 -8.38 -2.45 -2.94
N LEU A 267 -9.06 -1.35 -3.29
CA LEU A 267 -8.55 -0.01 -3.00
C LEU A 267 -8.40 0.26 -1.49
N PHE A 268 -9.29 -0.28 -0.67
CA PHE A 268 -9.22 -0.14 0.79
C PHE A 268 -7.94 -0.77 1.36
N LEU A 269 -7.59 -1.98 0.92
CA LEU A 269 -6.36 -2.69 1.32
C LEU A 269 -5.08 -1.96 0.86
N TRP A 270 -5.18 -1.07 -0.12
CA TRP A 270 -4.06 -0.27 -0.63
C TRP A 270 -3.87 1.09 0.06
N GLN A 271 -4.75 1.50 1.00
CA GLN A 271 -4.59 2.77 1.75
C GLN A 271 -3.39 2.75 2.69
N GLY A 272 -3.21 1.63 3.40
CA GLY A 272 -2.00 1.24 4.08
C GLY A 272 -1.68 -0.14 3.55
N PRO A 273 -0.77 -0.28 2.57
CA PRO A 273 -0.70 -1.47 1.72
C PRO A 273 -0.54 -2.75 2.55
N VAL A 274 -1.60 -3.56 2.57
CA VAL A 274 -1.58 -4.88 3.23
C VAL A 274 -0.91 -5.88 2.31
N TYR A 275 0.32 -6.27 2.64
CA TYR A 275 1.11 -7.13 1.76
C TYR A 275 0.44 -8.49 1.48
N TYR A 276 0.59 -8.99 0.25
CA TYR A 276 -0.07 -10.22 -0.21
C TYR A 276 0.20 -11.44 0.69
N HIS A 277 1.41 -11.56 1.26
CA HIS A 277 1.73 -12.66 2.17
C HIS A 277 0.94 -12.57 3.48
N LEU A 278 0.57 -11.37 3.91
CA LEU A 278 -0.28 -11.17 5.09
C LEU A 278 -1.74 -11.48 4.80
N LEU A 279 -2.18 -11.26 3.57
CA LEU A 279 -3.53 -11.61 3.15
C LEU A 279 -3.78 -13.12 3.16
N VAL A 280 -2.75 -13.97 3.08
CA VAL A 280 -2.92 -15.44 3.16
C VAL A 280 -3.58 -15.86 4.46
N MET A 281 -3.10 -15.40 5.61
CA MET A 281 -3.70 -15.71 6.92
C MET A 281 -5.11 -15.10 7.08
N ILE A 282 -5.36 -13.93 6.50
CA ILE A 282 -6.71 -13.33 6.45
C ILE A 282 -7.65 -14.22 5.63
N MET A 283 -7.22 -14.68 4.45
CA MET A 283 -7.97 -15.59 3.59
C MET A 283 -8.29 -16.90 4.31
N LEU A 284 -7.31 -17.50 5.01
CA LEU A 284 -7.53 -18.73 5.78
C LEU A 284 -8.64 -18.57 6.84
N VAL A 285 -8.60 -17.50 7.64
CA VAL A 285 -9.62 -17.24 8.67
C VAL A 285 -10.98 -16.91 8.02
N LEU A 286 -11.03 -16.03 7.01
CA LEU A 286 -12.27 -15.70 6.32
C LEU A 286 -12.93 -16.91 5.64
N TRP A 287 -12.13 -17.85 5.14
CA TRP A 287 -12.61 -19.07 4.52
C TRP A 287 -13.06 -20.12 5.54
N GLY A 288 -12.22 -20.41 6.53
CA GLY A 288 -12.35 -21.61 7.37
C GLY A 288 -13.06 -21.42 8.71
N PHE A 289 -13.11 -20.19 9.25
CA PHE A 289 -13.65 -19.91 10.58
C PHE A 289 -15.16 -20.10 10.67
N ASP A 290 -15.62 -20.78 11.72
CA ASP A 290 -17.04 -20.96 12.06
C ASP A 290 -17.25 -20.67 13.56
N PRO A 291 -18.03 -19.64 13.94
CA PRO A 291 -18.23 -19.27 15.33
C PRO A 291 -19.01 -20.32 16.14
N ARG A 292 -19.52 -21.38 15.50
CA ARG A 292 -20.27 -22.47 16.13
C ARG A 292 -19.41 -23.71 16.39
N ARG A 293 -18.26 -23.84 15.73
CA ARG A 293 -17.40 -25.03 15.77
C ARG A 293 -16.02 -24.68 16.34
N PHE A 294 -15.90 -24.74 17.67
CA PHE A 294 -14.69 -24.33 18.40
C PHE A 294 -13.40 -24.97 17.86
N TRP A 295 -13.32 -26.31 17.82
CA TRP A 295 -12.09 -27.03 17.45
C TRP A 295 -11.68 -26.82 16.00
N ARG A 296 -12.66 -26.79 15.08
CA ARG A 296 -12.39 -26.46 13.67
C ARG A 296 -11.81 -25.05 13.56
N SER A 297 -12.43 -24.09 14.23
CA SER A 297 -11.96 -22.69 14.22
C SER A 297 -10.59 -22.54 14.87
N LEU A 298 -10.32 -23.28 15.95
CA LEU A 298 -9.01 -23.30 16.60
C LEU A 298 -7.93 -23.84 15.65
N LEU A 299 -8.20 -24.91 14.90
CA LEU A 299 -7.26 -25.43 13.89
C LEU A 299 -6.98 -24.40 12.80
N ILE A 300 -8.01 -23.73 12.27
CA ILE A 300 -7.85 -22.69 11.24
C ILE A 300 -7.03 -21.51 11.78
N VAL A 301 -7.32 -21.06 13.01
CA VAL A 301 -6.57 -20.00 13.68
C VAL A 301 -5.12 -20.44 13.88
N ALA A 302 -4.86 -21.66 14.33
CA ALA A 302 -3.51 -22.18 14.50
C ALA A 302 -2.72 -22.21 13.18
N LEU A 303 -3.31 -22.68 12.08
CA LEU A 303 -2.65 -22.68 10.76
C LEU A 303 -2.34 -21.27 10.28
N ALA A 304 -3.30 -20.34 10.40
CA ALA A 304 -3.11 -18.95 10.04
C ALA A 304 -2.07 -18.25 10.95
N SER A 305 -2.02 -18.60 12.23
CA SER A 305 -1.02 -18.12 13.19
C SER A 305 0.37 -18.69 12.97
N ALA A 306 0.49 -19.95 12.55
CA ALA A 306 1.79 -20.51 12.16
C ALA A 306 2.40 -19.73 10.99
N TRP A 307 1.57 -19.38 10.00
CA TRP A 307 1.97 -18.50 8.91
C TRP A 307 2.35 -17.09 9.40
N ALA A 308 1.56 -16.51 10.32
CA ALA A 308 1.87 -15.20 10.93
C ALA A 308 3.23 -15.21 11.63
N GLY A 309 3.54 -16.29 12.37
CA GLY A 309 4.79 -16.52 13.09
C GLY A 309 6.04 -16.41 12.23
N VAL A 310 5.98 -16.93 11.00
CA VAL A 310 7.07 -16.85 10.02
C VAL A 310 7.05 -15.51 9.25
N SER A 311 5.95 -14.77 9.29
CA SER A 311 5.76 -13.57 8.46
C SER A 311 6.29 -12.29 9.10
N ARG A 312 5.64 -11.86 10.19
CA ARG A 312 5.85 -10.55 10.83
C ARG A 312 5.36 -10.57 12.28
N LEU A 313 6.19 -10.08 13.20
CA LEU A 313 5.90 -10.04 14.64
C LEU A 313 4.59 -9.31 14.99
N ASN A 314 4.36 -8.12 14.41
CA ASN A 314 3.16 -7.34 14.68
C ASN A 314 1.85 -8.02 14.22
N TRP A 315 1.95 -9.11 13.46
CA TRP A 315 0.81 -9.90 12.98
C TRP A 315 0.52 -11.16 13.81
N PHE A 316 1.34 -11.49 14.82
CA PHE A 316 1.17 -12.70 15.63
C PHE A 316 -0.22 -12.87 16.24
N PRO A 317 -0.84 -11.84 16.86
CA PRO A 317 -2.17 -11.99 17.45
C PRO A 317 -3.31 -11.88 16.43
N VAL A 318 -3.02 -11.45 15.19
CA VAL A 318 -4.06 -11.03 14.22
C VAL A 318 -5.00 -12.17 13.82
N PRO A 319 -4.57 -13.41 13.53
CA PRO A 319 -5.50 -14.48 13.17
C PRO A 319 -6.53 -14.78 14.27
N GLY A 320 -6.09 -14.82 15.53
CA GLY A 320 -6.97 -15.01 16.68
C GLY A 320 -7.89 -13.80 16.92
N MET A 321 -7.37 -12.58 16.79
CA MET A 321 -8.18 -11.35 16.89
C MET A 321 -9.21 -11.22 15.76
N LEU A 322 -8.89 -11.67 14.55
CA LEU A 322 -9.83 -11.72 13.43
C LEU A 322 -10.93 -12.76 13.68
N ALA A 323 -10.58 -13.94 14.19
CA ALA A 323 -11.56 -14.94 14.61
C ALA A 323 -12.49 -14.40 15.73
N ALA A 324 -11.93 -13.72 16.73
CA ALA A 324 -12.70 -13.03 17.77
C ALA A 324 -13.62 -11.95 17.19
N THR A 325 -13.13 -11.16 16.23
CA THR A 325 -13.92 -10.14 15.51
C THR A 325 -15.12 -10.77 14.82
N LEU A 326 -14.90 -11.84 14.04
CA LEU A 326 -15.98 -12.56 13.36
C LEU A 326 -16.97 -13.17 14.36
N TYR A 327 -16.48 -13.71 15.49
CA TYR A 327 -17.33 -14.23 16.55
C TYR A 327 -18.25 -13.17 17.15
N PHE A 328 -17.71 -12.00 17.49
CA PHE A 328 -18.49 -10.88 18.00
C PHE A 328 -19.52 -10.36 16.99
N LEU A 329 -19.20 -10.39 15.69
CA LEU A 329 -20.10 -9.96 14.62
C LEU A 329 -21.19 -10.98 14.27
N GLU A 330 -20.93 -12.29 14.41
CA GLU A 330 -21.79 -13.37 13.93
C GLU A 330 -22.54 -14.14 15.04
N LYS A 331 -22.10 -14.06 16.31
CA LYS A 331 -22.72 -14.77 17.44
C LYS A 331 -23.26 -13.77 18.49
N PRO A 332 -24.59 -13.61 18.60
CA PRO A 332 -25.17 -12.69 19.56
C PRO A 332 -25.07 -13.23 20.99
N PHE A 333 -24.83 -12.33 21.94
CA PHE A 333 -24.65 -12.64 23.38
C PHE A 333 -25.84 -13.43 23.97
N LEU A 334 -27.09 -13.03 23.67
CA LEU A 334 -28.28 -13.69 24.24
C LEU A 334 -28.54 -15.11 23.71
N LEU A 335 -27.95 -15.51 22.56
CA LEU A 335 -28.11 -16.87 22.04
C LEU A 335 -27.51 -17.92 22.99
N GLU A 336 -26.52 -17.51 23.78
CA GLU A 336 -25.85 -18.37 24.77
C GLU A 336 -26.65 -18.47 26.09
N ALA A 337 -27.37 -17.41 26.44
CA ALA A 337 -28.36 -17.44 27.52
C ALA A 337 -29.57 -18.33 27.17
N TRP A 338 -30.00 -18.32 25.89
CA TRP A 338 -31.14 -19.09 25.40
C TRP A 338 -30.84 -20.57 25.15
N LYS A 339 -29.69 -20.93 24.56
CA LYS A 339 -29.35 -22.35 24.27
C LYS A 339 -29.25 -23.27 25.50
N ASN A 340 -29.04 -22.71 26.69
CA ASN A 340 -28.98 -23.48 27.94
C ASN A 340 -30.37 -23.62 28.61
N GLY A 341 -31.42 -23.01 28.05
CA GLY A 341 -32.82 -23.27 28.40
C GLY A 341 -33.51 -23.92 27.20
N GLY A 342 -33.48 -25.26 27.11
CA GLY A 342 -34.09 -25.99 25.99
C GLY A 342 -35.59 -25.70 25.86
N ASP A 343 -36.06 -25.54 24.61
CA ASP A 343 -37.43 -25.57 24.03
C ASP A 343 -38.67 -25.26 24.91
N GLY A 344 -38.52 -24.53 26.00
CA GLY A 344 -39.60 -24.16 26.90
C GLY A 344 -39.17 -23.07 27.88
N LEU A 345 -39.38 -21.82 27.47
CA LEU A 345 -39.55 -20.61 28.30
C LEU A 345 -39.05 -20.70 29.77
N GLN A 346 -37.73 -20.80 29.99
CA GLN A 346 -37.11 -20.32 31.23
C GLN A 346 -35.78 -19.63 30.93
N PRO A 347 -35.58 -18.35 31.33
CA PRO A 347 -34.27 -17.73 31.32
C PRO A 347 -33.30 -18.56 32.18
N SER A 348 -32.08 -18.75 31.70
CA SER A 348 -31.05 -19.51 32.42
C SER A 348 -30.89 -19.02 33.86
N LYS A 349 -30.91 -19.93 34.85
CA LYS A 349 -30.61 -19.64 36.27
C LYS A 349 -29.13 -19.27 36.54
N LEU A 350 -28.32 -19.12 35.49
CA LEU A 350 -26.89 -18.80 35.62
C LEU A 350 -26.69 -17.31 35.93
N PRO A 351 -25.78 -16.95 36.85
CA PRO A 351 -25.44 -15.55 37.08
C PRO A 351 -24.87 -14.91 35.81
N THR A 352 -25.23 -13.65 35.53
CA THR A 352 -24.78 -12.88 34.35
C THR A 352 -23.26 -12.95 34.11
N PHE A 353 -22.47 -13.00 35.19
CA PHE A 353 -21.02 -13.18 35.13
C PHE A 353 -20.59 -14.48 34.44
N HIS A 354 -21.22 -15.61 34.74
CA HIS A 354 -20.86 -16.91 34.13
C HIS A 354 -21.15 -16.93 32.63
N ILE A 355 -22.24 -16.29 32.20
CA ILE A 355 -22.59 -16.14 30.78
C ILE A 355 -21.53 -15.27 30.07
N ALA A 356 -21.11 -14.17 30.69
CA ALA A 356 -20.04 -13.32 30.18
C ALA A 356 -18.70 -14.07 30.02
N VAL A 357 -18.30 -14.84 31.03
CA VAL A 357 -17.06 -15.65 30.98
C VAL A 357 -17.14 -16.68 29.85
N ARG A 358 -18.25 -17.41 29.71
CA ARG A 358 -18.42 -18.40 28.62
C ARG A 358 -18.39 -17.74 27.24
N TYR A 359 -19.02 -16.56 27.10
CA TYR A 359 -19.04 -15.82 25.85
C TYR A 359 -17.64 -15.36 25.42
N LEU A 360 -16.81 -14.92 26.38
CA LEU A 360 -15.46 -14.44 26.12
C LEU A 360 -14.41 -15.56 26.03
N ALA A 361 -14.66 -16.73 26.62
CA ALA A 361 -13.70 -17.83 26.67
C ALA A 361 -13.19 -18.24 25.27
N TRP A 362 -14.09 -18.40 24.29
CA TRP A 362 -13.69 -18.83 22.94
C TRP A 362 -12.80 -17.79 22.24
N PRO A 363 -13.20 -16.51 22.11
CA PRO A 363 -12.32 -15.45 21.63
C PRO A 363 -10.97 -15.39 22.32
N LEU A 364 -10.94 -15.44 23.65
CA LEU A 364 -9.71 -15.37 24.44
C LEU A 364 -8.78 -16.55 24.15
N ILE A 365 -9.34 -17.78 24.07
CA ILE A 365 -8.55 -18.97 23.74
C ILE A 365 -8.01 -18.89 22.30
N TRP A 366 -8.81 -18.47 21.32
CA TRP A 366 -8.29 -18.32 19.94
C TRP A 366 -7.18 -17.27 19.84
N VAL A 367 -7.32 -16.14 20.54
CA VAL A 367 -6.26 -15.11 20.59
C VAL A 367 -5.01 -15.64 21.28
N ALA A 368 -5.13 -16.24 22.46
CA ALA A 368 -4.00 -16.74 23.23
C ALA A 368 -3.29 -17.91 22.51
N ALA A 369 -4.05 -18.94 22.12
CA ALA A 369 -3.50 -20.10 21.43
C ALA A 369 -2.91 -19.72 20.07
N GLY A 370 -3.60 -18.86 19.29
CA GLY A 370 -3.07 -18.36 18.03
C GLY A 370 -1.75 -17.61 18.22
N THR A 371 -1.66 -16.73 19.22
CA THR A 371 -0.43 -15.99 19.51
C THR A 371 0.70 -16.92 19.93
N MET A 372 0.42 -17.93 20.78
CA MET A 372 1.41 -18.94 21.17
C MET A 372 1.92 -19.76 19.98
N VAL A 373 1.03 -20.16 19.07
CA VAL A 373 1.42 -20.88 17.84
C VAL A 373 2.28 -20.00 16.94
N ALA A 374 2.00 -18.70 16.84
CA ALA A 374 2.84 -17.78 16.08
C ALA A 374 4.26 -17.68 16.66
N PHE A 375 4.40 -17.54 17.99
CA PHE A 375 5.71 -17.56 18.64
C PHE A 375 6.46 -18.88 18.46
N ALA A 376 5.77 -20.02 18.62
CA ALA A 376 6.36 -21.33 18.41
C ALA A 376 6.84 -21.52 16.96
N SER A 377 6.05 -21.04 15.99
CA SER A 377 6.40 -21.07 14.56
C SER A 377 7.61 -20.18 14.26
N GLN A 378 7.68 -18.98 14.85
CA GLN A 378 8.86 -18.12 14.73
C GLN A 378 10.11 -18.81 15.29
N ALA A 379 10.03 -19.38 16.49
CA ALA A 379 11.15 -20.10 17.10
C ALA A 379 11.62 -21.28 16.24
N ALA A 380 10.68 -22.05 15.68
CA ALA A 380 11.01 -23.13 14.75
C ALA A 380 11.68 -22.60 13.48
N TYR A 381 11.22 -21.46 12.94
CA TYR A 381 11.85 -20.82 11.78
C TYR A 381 13.27 -20.31 12.06
N ILE A 382 13.52 -19.75 13.24
CA ILE A 382 14.86 -19.30 13.64
C ILE A 382 15.84 -20.48 13.60
N ILE A 383 15.44 -21.62 14.20
CA ILE A 383 16.27 -22.84 14.24
C ILE A 383 16.47 -23.40 12.83
N TRP A 384 15.40 -23.48 12.03
CA TRP A 384 15.47 -24.05 10.68
C TRP A 384 16.25 -23.17 9.70
N SER A 385 16.16 -21.85 9.83
CA SER A 385 16.77 -20.95 8.85
C SER A 385 18.29 -20.85 8.98
N GLY A 386 18.86 -21.19 10.16
CA GLY A 386 20.31 -21.11 10.40
C GLY A 386 20.84 -19.69 10.58
N ASN A 387 19.97 -18.67 10.61
CA ASN A 387 20.34 -17.29 10.88
C ASN A 387 20.55 -17.05 12.38
N ALA A 388 21.36 -16.04 12.72
CA ALA A 388 21.55 -15.62 14.11
C ALA A 388 20.24 -15.07 14.71
N ALA A 389 19.90 -15.50 15.93
CA ALA A 389 18.63 -15.14 16.57
C ALA A 389 18.45 -13.63 16.76
N GLU A 390 19.54 -12.89 16.99
CA GLU A 390 19.55 -11.42 17.15
C GLU A 390 19.03 -10.68 15.91
N GLN A 391 19.18 -11.26 14.71
CA GLN A 391 18.72 -10.69 13.45
C GLN A 391 17.18 -10.67 13.34
N PHE A 392 16.47 -11.50 14.11
CA PHE A 392 14.99 -11.51 14.16
C PHE A 392 14.41 -10.50 15.14
N THR A 393 15.26 -9.93 16.00
CA THR A 393 14.87 -8.97 17.05
C THR A 393 15.32 -7.54 16.75
N SER A 394 15.93 -7.28 15.60
CA SER A 394 16.41 -5.96 15.16
C SER A 394 15.36 -4.87 15.32
N SER A 395 14.10 -5.19 15.01
CA SER A 395 13.02 -4.22 15.11
C SER A 395 12.72 -3.78 16.55
N PHE A 396 13.23 -4.43 17.60
CA PHE A 396 12.99 -4.02 18.99
C PHE A 396 13.96 -2.94 19.50
N THR A 397 15.10 -2.75 18.85
CA THR A 397 16.16 -1.82 19.30
C THR A 397 16.16 -0.49 18.54
N SER A 398 15.37 -0.37 17.47
CA SER A 398 15.30 0.84 16.64
C SER A 398 14.73 2.06 17.37
N ASP A 399 15.26 3.23 17.04
CA ASP A 399 14.83 4.52 17.60
C ASP A 399 13.36 4.85 17.29
N LEU A 400 12.69 5.53 18.24
CA LEU A 400 11.31 5.99 18.13
C LEU A 400 11.23 7.49 17.84
N LEU A 401 10.87 7.83 16.61
CA LEU A 401 10.70 9.17 16.08
C LEU A 401 9.25 9.67 16.26
N TRP A 402 8.89 9.98 17.50
CA TRP A 402 7.51 10.37 17.89
C TRP A 402 6.92 11.56 17.12
N TYR A 403 7.76 12.45 16.57
CA TYR A 403 7.29 13.56 15.76
C TYR A 403 6.53 13.10 14.50
N ARG A 404 6.75 11.85 14.04
CA ARG A 404 6.06 11.24 12.88
C ARG A 404 4.55 11.04 13.08
N LEU A 405 4.07 11.12 14.32
CA LEU A 405 2.62 11.10 14.60
C LEU A 405 1.89 12.28 13.96
N PHE A 406 2.54 13.43 13.86
CA PHE A 406 2.00 14.68 13.33
C PHE A 406 2.57 15.00 11.94
N PRO A 407 1.96 15.94 11.18
CA PRO A 407 2.46 16.36 9.87
C PRO A 407 3.97 16.63 9.85
N ASN A 408 4.67 16.00 8.92
CA ASN A 408 6.13 16.12 8.78
C ASN A 408 6.54 15.90 7.31
N SER A 409 7.82 16.06 7.00
CA SER A 409 8.39 15.93 5.65
C SER A 409 8.45 14.49 5.11
N THR A 410 8.46 13.48 5.98
CA THR A 410 8.45 12.06 5.60
C THR A 410 7.04 11.60 5.26
N TYR A 411 6.04 12.06 6.02
CA TYR A 411 4.62 11.88 5.70
C TYR A 411 3.81 13.13 6.03
N PHE A 412 3.36 13.83 4.98
CA PHE A 412 2.75 15.17 5.10
C PHE A 412 1.49 15.24 5.96
N LEU A 413 0.74 14.15 6.12
CA LEU A 413 -0.43 14.10 7.02
C LEU A 413 -0.02 13.81 8.47
N GLY A 414 1.10 13.13 8.68
CA GLY A 414 1.40 12.45 9.93
C GLY A 414 0.53 11.21 10.14
N ILE A 415 1.03 10.26 10.92
CA ILE A 415 0.37 8.97 11.12
C ILE A 415 -1.00 9.12 11.76
N LEU A 416 -1.14 9.97 12.79
CA LEU A 416 -2.41 10.12 13.50
C LEU A 416 -3.51 10.71 12.60
N THR A 417 -3.21 11.81 11.90
CA THR A 417 -4.17 12.45 10.98
C THR A 417 -4.55 11.52 9.85
N GLY A 418 -3.56 10.84 9.24
CA GLY A 418 -3.81 9.86 8.17
C GLY A 418 -4.75 8.75 8.65
N THR A 419 -4.50 8.22 9.85
CA THR A 419 -5.33 7.17 10.47
C THR A 419 -6.76 7.62 10.72
N LEU A 420 -6.94 8.82 11.26
CA LEU A 420 -8.26 9.39 11.51
C LEU A 420 -9.05 9.53 10.21
N LEU A 421 -8.41 10.03 9.14
CA LEU A 421 -9.04 10.22 7.83
C LEU A 421 -9.49 8.90 7.21
N VAL A 422 -8.63 7.87 7.20
CA VAL A 422 -9.00 6.56 6.63
C VAL A 422 -10.05 5.83 7.45
N SER A 423 -10.12 6.10 8.76
CA SER A 423 -11.07 5.43 9.65
C SER A 423 -12.45 6.10 9.71
N LEU A 424 -12.49 7.43 9.52
CA LEU A 424 -13.68 8.25 9.73
C LEU A 424 -14.91 7.77 8.95
N PRO A 425 -14.85 7.44 7.63
CA PRO A 425 -16.04 7.00 6.90
C PRO A 425 -16.67 5.74 7.47
N ILE A 426 -15.84 4.80 7.96
CA ILE A 426 -16.30 3.54 8.53
C ILE A 426 -16.90 3.78 9.92
N PHE A 427 -16.29 4.61 10.76
CA PHE A 427 -16.89 4.98 12.05
C PHE A 427 -18.19 5.76 11.90
N LEU A 428 -18.29 6.66 10.92
CA LEU A 428 -19.54 7.35 10.60
C LEU A 428 -20.62 6.38 10.11
N LEU A 429 -20.26 5.38 9.30
CA LEU A 429 -21.17 4.29 8.90
C LEU A 429 -21.68 3.51 10.09
N ILE A 430 -20.80 3.08 10.98
CA ILE A 430 -21.16 2.34 12.20
C ILE A 430 -22.09 3.22 13.05
N GLY A 431 -21.70 4.45 13.39
CA GLY A 431 -22.52 5.37 14.18
C GLY A 431 -23.88 5.66 13.55
N TYR A 432 -23.94 5.83 12.22
CA TYR A 432 -25.19 6.02 11.49
C TYR A 432 -26.13 4.81 11.64
N ARG A 433 -25.59 3.59 11.43
CA ARG A 433 -26.35 2.34 11.57
C ARG A 433 -26.89 2.18 12.99
N LEU A 434 -26.05 2.39 14.00
CA LEU A 434 -26.46 2.26 15.40
C LEU A 434 -27.59 3.23 15.78
N ARG A 435 -27.47 4.48 15.35
CA ARG A 435 -28.47 5.51 15.65
C ARG A 435 -29.80 5.26 14.94
N HIS A 436 -29.78 4.87 13.67
CA HIS A 436 -30.99 4.79 12.84
C HIS A 436 -31.68 3.43 12.89
N GLU A 437 -30.93 2.35 13.06
CA GLU A 437 -31.49 1.00 13.13
C GLU A 437 -31.76 0.60 14.59
N LYS A 438 -31.64 1.50 15.57
CA LYS A 438 -31.94 1.28 17.02
C LYS A 438 -31.45 -0.08 17.53
N ILE A 439 -30.29 -0.50 17.04
CA ILE A 439 -29.82 -1.86 17.23
C ILE A 439 -29.23 -1.97 18.63
N HIS A 440 -29.82 -2.80 19.47
CA HIS A 440 -29.29 -3.08 20.79
C HIS A 440 -28.21 -4.16 20.68
N TRP A 441 -26.99 -3.77 21.02
CA TRP A 441 -25.83 -4.64 21.09
C TRP A 441 -25.41 -4.75 22.55
N HIS A 442 -24.93 -5.93 22.94
CA HIS A 442 -24.42 -6.12 24.29
C HIS A 442 -23.09 -5.35 24.49
N PRO A 443 -22.86 -4.69 25.63
CA PRO A 443 -21.62 -3.94 25.88
C PRO A 443 -20.35 -4.76 25.68
N LEU A 444 -20.35 -6.04 26.05
CA LEU A 444 -19.19 -6.92 25.84
C LEU A 444 -18.79 -7.08 24.38
N THR A 445 -19.76 -7.09 23.46
CA THR A 445 -19.49 -7.21 22.03
C THR A 445 -18.82 -5.94 21.52
N TRP A 446 -19.29 -4.76 21.94
CA TRP A 446 -18.65 -3.48 21.61
C TRP A 446 -17.28 -3.32 22.22
N LEU A 447 -17.13 -3.62 23.51
CA LEU A 447 -15.86 -3.55 24.20
C LEU A 447 -14.84 -4.52 23.59
N GLY A 448 -15.28 -5.71 23.17
CA GLY A 448 -14.42 -6.67 22.47
C GLY A 448 -13.93 -6.14 21.12
N LEU A 449 -14.83 -5.63 20.27
CA LEU A 449 -14.45 -5.03 18.98
C LEU A 449 -13.57 -3.79 19.16
N ALA A 450 -13.90 -2.92 20.11
CA ALA A 450 -13.13 -1.71 20.41
C ALA A 450 -11.75 -2.05 20.98
N ALA A 451 -11.63 -3.07 21.84
CA ALA A 451 -10.36 -3.53 22.36
C ALA A 451 -9.46 -4.08 21.26
N ILE A 452 -10.01 -4.90 20.34
CA ILE A 452 -9.25 -5.43 19.19
C ILE A 452 -8.75 -4.28 18.31
N LEU A 453 -9.63 -3.34 17.92
CA LEU A 453 -9.22 -2.18 17.13
C LEU A 453 -8.20 -1.32 17.88
N GLY A 454 -8.37 -1.11 19.18
CA GLY A 454 -7.48 -0.32 20.01
C GLY A 454 -6.08 -0.92 20.11
N VAL A 455 -5.96 -2.23 20.36
CA VAL A 455 -4.66 -2.92 20.44
C VAL A 455 -3.94 -2.88 19.09
N LEU A 456 -4.64 -3.17 17.99
CA LEU A 456 -4.05 -3.14 16.65
C LEU A 456 -3.63 -1.71 16.25
N LEU A 457 -4.42 -0.70 16.63
CA LEU A 457 -4.09 0.70 16.39
C LEU A 457 -2.84 1.12 17.18
N LEU A 458 -2.81 0.85 18.49
CA LEU A 458 -1.67 1.22 19.34
C LEU A 458 -0.37 0.54 18.88
N GLY A 459 -0.43 -0.76 18.60
CA GLY A 459 0.73 -1.50 18.09
C GLY A 459 1.22 -0.93 16.76
N GLY A 460 0.30 -0.69 15.83
CA GLY A 460 0.64 -0.12 14.53
C GLY A 460 1.19 1.31 14.62
N VAL A 461 0.71 2.14 15.54
CA VAL A 461 1.23 3.50 15.79
C VAL A 461 2.66 3.43 16.31
N VAL A 462 2.96 2.55 17.27
CA VAL A 462 4.33 2.37 17.81
C VAL A 462 5.30 1.92 16.73
N VAL A 463 4.90 0.97 15.87
CA VAL A 463 5.75 0.55 14.74
C VAL A 463 5.90 1.65 13.69
N SER A 464 4.88 2.49 13.49
CA SER A 464 4.93 3.60 12.54
C SER A 464 5.91 4.71 12.92
N VAL A 465 6.23 4.89 14.20
CA VAL A 465 7.19 5.91 14.63
C VAL A 465 8.63 5.41 14.68
N LYS A 466 8.89 4.12 14.44
CA LYS A 466 10.27 3.62 14.36
C LYS A 466 11.02 4.25 13.19
N ILE A 467 12.32 4.46 13.35
CA ILE A 467 13.22 4.77 12.25
C ILE A 467 13.11 3.65 11.18
N GLY A 468 13.10 4.03 9.90
CA GLY A 468 12.69 3.18 8.77
C GLY A 468 11.17 3.15 8.50
N GLY A 469 10.34 3.63 9.45
CA GLY A 469 8.87 3.63 9.36
C GLY A 469 8.25 4.99 9.01
N GLY A 470 6.92 5.09 9.11
CA GLY A 470 6.24 6.38 9.23
C GLY A 470 6.03 7.21 7.95
N SER A 471 6.43 6.70 6.78
CA SER A 471 6.25 7.37 5.48
C SER A 471 4.85 7.21 4.88
N ASN A 472 4.05 6.29 5.40
CA ASN A 472 2.65 6.05 5.04
C ASN A 472 1.98 5.19 6.13
N LEU A 473 0.76 4.69 5.88
CA LEU A 473 -0.04 3.92 6.83
C LEU A 473 0.17 2.39 6.78
N HIS A 474 1.23 1.87 6.13
CA HIS A 474 1.44 0.42 5.96
C HIS A 474 1.57 -0.34 7.28
N ASN A 475 2.10 0.28 8.33
CA ASN A 475 2.21 -0.35 9.66
C ASN A 475 0.87 -0.42 10.41
N LEU A 476 -0.19 0.17 9.86
CA LEU A 476 -1.57 0.01 10.34
C LEU A 476 -2.36 -1.03 9.55
N ASP A 477 -1.69 -1.84 8.72
CA ASP A 477 -2.29 -2.89 7.90
C ASP A 477 -3.25 -3.82 8.66
N ALA A 478 -2.87 -4.29 9.85
CA ALA A 478 -3.70 -5.14 10.70
C ALA A 478 -4.95 -4.41 11.22
N TYR A 479 -4.79 -3.18 11.71
CA TYR A 479 -5.89 -2.32 12.15
C TYR A 479 -6.88 -2.03 11.02
N LEU A 480 -6.37 -1.64 9.85
CA LEU A 480 -7.17 -1.37 8.66
C LEU A 480 -7.91 -2.63 8.19
N THR A 481 -7.28 -3.80 8.26
CA THR A 481 -7.93 -5.08 7.91
C THR A 481 -9.08 -5.40 8.86
N ALA A 482 -8.90 -5.23 10.17
CA ALA A 482 -9.99 -5.41 11.13
C ALA A 482 -11.12 -4.40 10.90
N LEU A 483 -10.78 -3.13 10.65
CA LEU A 483 -11.74 -2.08 10.35
C LEU A 483 -12.53 -2.34 9.06
N LEU A 484 -11.87 -2.85 8.02
CA LEU A 484 -12.48 -3.29 6.76
C LEU A 484 -13.54 -4.37 7.02
N VAL A 485 -13.19 -5.41 7.78
CA VAL A 485 -14.12 -6.52 8.09
C VAL A 485 -15.31 -5.99 8.88
N ILE A 486 -15.07 -5.28 9.98
CA ILE A 486 -16.14 -4.70 10.81
C ILE A 486 -17.03 -3.77 9.98
N GLY A 487 -16.44 -2.81 9.26
CA GLY A 487 -17.15 -1.86 8.42
C GLY A 487 -18.01 -2.54 7.36
N SER A 488 -17.51 -3.59 6.73
CA SER A 488 -18.26 -4.35 5.72
C SER A 488 -19.47 -5.07 6.32
N TYR A 489 -19.34 -5.64 7.52
CA TYR A 489 -20.48 -6.25 8.23
C TYR A 489 -21.58 -5.24 8.53
N PHE A 490 -21.23 -4.02 8.93
CA PHE A 490 -22.20 -2.93 9.16
C PHE A 490 -22.78 -2.37 7.86
N TYR A 491 -21.99 -2.30 6.78
CA TYR A 491 -22.45 -1.85 5.48
C TYR A 491 -23.56 -2.76 4.94
N PHE A 492 -23.29 -4.07 4.91
CA PHE A 492 -24.19 -5.10 4.38
C PHE A 492 -25.18 -5.67 5.41
N ARG A 493 -25.23 -5.12 6.63
CA ARG A 493 -26.12 -5.56 7.72
C ARG A 493 -26.02 -7.05 8.02
N ARG A 494 -24.80 -7.57 8.05
CA ARG A 494 -24.51 -8.97 8.40
C ARG A 494 -24.11 -9.15 9.85
N ALA A 495 -23.87 -8.04 10.55
CA ALA A 495 -23.65 -8.02 11.99
C ALA A 495 -24.94 -8.43 12.72
N THR A 496 -24.90 -9.49 13.54
CA THR A 496 -26.11 -10.03 14.21
C THR A 496 -26.30 -9.41 15.59
N PRO A 497 -27.35 -8.60 15.81
CA PRO A 497 -27.59 -7.98 17.10
C PRO A 497 -28.31 -8.89 18.09
N VAL A 498 -28.57 -8.35 19.28
CA VAL A 498 -29.42 -8.99 20.28
C VAL A 498 -30.82 -9.24 19.67
N ALA A 499 -31.36 -10.44 19.83
CA ALA A 499 -32.62 -10.88 19.22
C ALA A 499 -33.78 -9.89 19.49
N GLY A 500 -34.64 -9.64 18.48
CA GLY A 500 -35.84 -8.79 18.60
C GLY A 500 -35.76 -7.40 17.95
N SER A 501 -34.67 -7.07 17.23
CA SER A 501 -34.51 -5.80 16.52
C SER A 501 -35.12 -5.83 15.11
N GLU A 502 -36.45 -5.78 14.98
CA GLU A 502 -37.10 -5.43 13.70
C GLU A 502 -36.92 -3.94 13.44
N SER A 503 -35.85 -3.58 12.73
CA SER A 503 -35.54 -2.17 12.48
C SER A 503 -35.73 -1.78 11.02
N PRO A 504 -36.29 -0.58 10.77
CA PRO A 504 -36.51 -0.10 9.42
C PRO A 504 -35.18 -0.02 8.66
N HIS A 505 -35.23 -0.41 7.39
CA HIS A 505 -34.07 -0.44 6.51
C HIS A 505 -33.62 0.97 6.11
N ALA A 506 -32.92 1.67 7.00
CA ALA A 506 -32.33 2.98 6.73
C ALA A 506 -31.32 2.91 5.57
N GLN A 507 -31.60 3.58 4.45
CA GLN A 507 -30.66 3.65 3.33
C GLN A 507 -29.46 4.51 3.73
N ILE A 508 -28.25 4.08 3.34
CA ILE A 508 -27.04 4.87 3.63
C ILE A 508 -27.14 6.21 2.89
N PRO A 509 -26.91 7.34 3.58
CA PRO A 509 -26.94 8.65 2.94
C PRO A 509 -25.92 8.72 1.79
N PRO A 510 -26.29 9.26 0.62
CA PRO A 510 -25.39 9.32 -0.53
C PRO A 510 -24.06 10.03 -0.27
N GLY A 511 -24.05 11.04 0.62
CA GLY A 511 -22.81 11.70 1.05
C GLY A 511 -21.88 10.78 1.84
N LEU A 512 -22.43 9.90 2.68
CA LEU A 512 -21.65 8.92 3.42
C LEU A 512 -21.12 7.81 2.50
N ASN A 513 -21.94 7.33 1.55
CA ASN A 513 -21.48 6.42 0.49
C ASN A 513 -20.33 7.03 -0.32
N LEU A 514 -20.42 8.32 -0.68
CA LEU A 514 -19.34 9.01 -1.38
C LEU A 514 -18.07 9.02 -0.54
N LEU A 515 -18.13 9.33 0.77
CA LEU A 515 -16.95 9.31 1.64
C LEU A 515 -16.33 7.91 1.77
N ILE A 516 -17.15 6.87 1.95
CA ILE A 516 -16.71 5.47 2.04
C ILE A 516 -15.91 5.06 0.80
N VAL A 517 -16.27 5.57 -0.38
CA VAL A 517 -15.56 5.28 -1.62
C VAL A 517 -14.39 6.22 -1.85
N ALA A 518 -14.59 7.52 -1.63
CA ALA A 518 -13.60 8.55 -1.95
C ALA A 518 -12.33 8.38 -1.14
N ILE A 519 -12.41 8.10 0.17
CA ILE A 519 -11.21 8.02 1.01
C ILE A 519 -10.27 6.87 0.57
N PRO A 520 -10.73 5.62 0.40
CA PRO A 520 -9.90 4.55 -0.17
C PRO A 520 -9.32 4.85 -1.54
N VAL A 521 -10.12 5.45 -2.43
CA VAL A 521 -9.64 5.86 -3.75
C VAL A 521 -8.50 6.86 -3.60
N LEU A 522 -8.69 7.94 -2.84
CA LEU A 522 -7.70 9.01 -2.70
C LEU A 522 -6.41 8.55 -2.02
N PHE A 523 -6.49 7.67 -1.01
CA PHE A 523 -5.29 7.17 -0.31
C PHE A 523 -4.53 6.09 -1.09
N SER A 524 -5.22 5.29 -1.91
CA SER A 524 -4.58 4.24 -2.71
C SER A 524 -3.91 4.74 -3.99
N GLN A 525 -4.18 5.97 -4.44
CA GLN A 525 -3.55 6.48 -5.65
C GLN A 525 -2.12 6.99 -5.36
N SER A 526 -1.13 6.24 -5.84
CA SER A 526 0.26 6.71 -5.90
C SER A 526 0.48 7.57 -7.15
N LEU A 527 -0.09 8.78 -7.20
CA LEU A 527 0.02 9.64 -8.38
C LEU A 527 1.46 10.08 -8.71
N SER A 528 2.46 9.71 -7.90
CA SER A 528 3.88 10.01 -8.10
C SER A 528 4.68 8.90 -8.78
N SER A 529 4.08 7.77 -9.19
CA SER A 529 4.84 6.69 -9.82
C SER A 529 5.52 7.18 -11.10
N GLN A 530 6.85 7.12 -11.13
CA GLN A 530 7.66 7.42 -12.30
C GLN A 530 7.91 6.10 -13.06
N PHE A 531 7.57 6.07 -14.33
CA PHE A 531 8.07 5.03 -15.22
C PHE A 531 9.57 5.22 -15.36
N VAL A 532 10.35 4.18 -15.06
CA VAL A 532 11.78 4.16 -15.33
C VAL A 532 11.95 3.75 -16.79
N PRO A 533 12.35 4.67 -17.70
CA PRO A 533 12.51 4.34 -19.10
C PRO A 533 13.60 3.29 -19.26
N TYR A 534 13.27 2.23 -19.98
CA TYR A 534 14.24 1.20 -20.31
C TYR A 534 14.93 1.57 -21.63
N HIS A 535 16.25 1.73 -21.55
CA HIS A 535 17.13 1.97 -22.70
C HIS A 535 18.01 0.73 -22.95
N PRO A 536 17.63 -0.16 -23.88
CA PRO A 536 18.32 -1.45 -24.05
C PRO A 536 19.82 -1.33 -24.36
N GLN A 537 20.20 -0.35 -25.19
CA GLN A 537 21.60 -0.15 -25.58
C GLN A 537 22.45 0.30 -24.39
N ILE A 538 21.93 1.23 -23.58
CA ILE A 538 22.60 1.74 -22.37
C ILE A 538 22.75 0.62 -21.34
N ALA A 539 21.70 -0.18 -21.13
CA ALA A 539 21.74 -1.28 -20.19
C ALA A 539 22.75 -2.35 -20.63
N ALA A 540 22.78 -2.70 -21.92
CA ALA A 540 23.73 -3.66 -22.47
C ALA A 540 25.18 -3.16 -22.37
N ASP A 541 25.44 -1.89 -22.70
CA ASP A 541 26.77 -1.28 -22.56
C ASP A 541 27.23 -1.25 -21.09
N SER A 542 26.33 -0.92 -20.17
CA SER A 542 26.62 -0.92 -18.74
C SER A 542 26.97 -2.33 -18.22
N LEU A 543 26.18 -3.35 -18.58
CA LEU A 543 26.47 -4.74 -18.23
C LEU A 543 27.80 -5.23 -18.80
N LEU A 544 28.10 -4.91 -20.07
CA LEU A 544 29.38 -5.28 -20.69
C LEU A 544 30.57 -4.61 -20.00
N LYS A 545 30.45 -3.33 -19.61
CA LYS A 545 31.48 -2.62 -18.86
C LYS A 545 31.64 -3.16 -17.44
N MET A 546 30.54 -3.51 -16.78
CA MET A 546 30.56 -4.16 -15.47
C MET A 546 31.28 -5.52 -15.55
N GLN A 547 30.89 -6.40 -16.46
CA GLN A 547 31.50 -7.72 -16.65
C GLN A 547 33.01 -7.60 -16.90
N ARG A 548 33.47 -6.69 -17.77
CA ARG A 548 34.92 -6.50 -18.01
C ARG A 548 35.70 -6.04 -16.77
N ASN A 549 35.08 -5.27 -15.87
CA ASN A 549 35.75 -4.86 -14.63
C ASN A 549 35.78 -5.99 -13.62
N ILE A 550 34.70 -6.75 -13.55
CA ILE A 550 34.57 -7.97 -12.75
C ILE A 550 35.62 -8.99 -13.18
N ASP A 551 35.68 -9.33 -14.48
CA ASP A 551 36.63 -10.31 -15.01
C ASP A 551 38.08 -9.95 -14.64
N ARG A 552 38.45 -8.67 -14.76
CA ARG A 552 39.78 -8.17 -14.37
C ARG A 552 40.07 -8.28 -12.87
N ALA A 553 39.07 -8.03 -12.01
CA ALA A 553 39.25 -8.19 -10.57
C ALA A 553 39.36 -9.68 -10.18
N LEU A 554 38.73 -10.57 -10.95
CA LEU A 554 38.79 -12.01 -10.73
C LEU A 554 40.05 -12.67 -11.30
N GLU A 555 40.81 -12.01 -12.18
CA GLU A 555 42.08 -12.54 -12.72
C GLU A 555 43.07 -12.92 -11.61
N ASP A 556 43.09 -12.16 -10.51
CA ASP A 556 43.93 -12.40 -9.34
C ASP A 556 43.23 -13.19 -8.21
N GLY A 557 42.04 -13.74 -8.49
CA GLY A 557 41.24 -14.48 -7.50
C GLY A 557 40.48 -13.59 -6.50
N GLY A 558 40.25 -12.32 -6.88
CA GLY A 558 39.62 -11.33 -6.03
C GLY A 558 38.16 -11.61 -5.64
N GLU A 559 37.68 -10.94 -4.59
CA GLU A 559 36.30 -11.08 -4.09
C GLU A 559 35.46 -9.84 -4.42
N ILE A 560 34.22 -10.03 -4.88
CA ILE A 560 33.35 -8.93 -5.35
C ILE A 560 32.08 -8.87 -4.51
N LEU A 561 31.92 -7.76 -3.79
CA LEU A 561 30.74 -7.52 -2.96
C LEU A 561 29.64 -6.83 -3.77
N PHE A 562 28.46 -7.47 -3.85
CA PHE A 562 27.24 -6.82 -4.32
C PHE A 562 26.41 -6.36 -3.13
N ILE A 563 26.49 -5.07 -2.78
CA ILE A 563 25.55 -4.46 -1.82
C ILE A 563 24.18 -4.31 -2.49
N SER A 564 24.15 -3.87 -3.75
CA SER A 564 22.95 -3.78 -4.58
C SER A 564 23.00 -4.66 -5.83
N GLU A 565 21.89 -4.72 -6.57
CA GLU A 565 21.80 -5.40 -7.88
C GLU A 565 22.12 -6.91 -7.89
N ARG A 566 21.94 -7.63 -6.78
CA ARG A 566 22.18 -9.10 -6.70
C ARG A 566 21.33 -9.94 -7.64
N GLN A 567 20.20 -9.42 -8.11
CA GLN A 567 19.41 -10.08 -9.14
C GLN A 567 20.20 -10.24 -10.45
N LEU A 568 21.23 -9.43 -10.70
CA LEU A 568 22.10 -9.59 -11.87
C LEU A 568 22.85 -10.93 -11.84
N LEU A 569 23.27 -11.38 -10.65
CA LEU A 569 23.86 -12.71 -10.46
C LEU A 569 22.78 -13.81 -10.51
N THR A 570 21.61 -13.52 -9.94
CA THR A 570 20.50 -14.49 -9.81
C THR A 570 19.90 -14.90 -11.16
N PHE A 571 19.97 -14.02 -12.16
CA PHE A 571 19.40 -14.20 -13.49
C PHE A 571 20.47 -14.22 -14.59
N ASP A 572 21.72 -14.52 -14.25
CA ASP A 572 22.86 -14.70 -15.17
C ASP A 572 23.15 -13.50 -16.10
N TYR A 573 22.80 -12.28 -15.68
CA TYR A 573 23.18 -11.06 -16.39
C TYR A 573 24.68 -10.76 -16.24
N LEU A 574 25.29 -11.20 -15.14
CA LEU A 574 26.72 -11.18 -14.89
C LEU A 574 27.16 -12.58 -14.49
N ASN A 575 28.29 -13.04 -15.03
CA ASN A 575 28.75 -14.43 -14.91
C ASN A 575 30.13 -14.50 -14.24
N GLY A 576 30.47 -15.68 -13.70
CA GLY A 576 31.80 -15.96 -13.14
C GLY A 576 32.06 -15.40 -11.74
N VAL A 577 31.06 -14.78 -11.10
CA VAL A 577 31.18 -14.20 -9.76
C VAL A 577 30.57 -15.11 -8.72
N GLN A 578 31.31 -15.44 -7.67
CA GLN A 578 30.75 -16.10 -6.50
C GLN A 578 29.97 -15.09 -5.64
N LEU A 579 28.75 -15.47 -5.23
CA LEU A 579 27.92 -14.62 -4.37
C LEU A 579 28.58 -14.47 -2.98
N VAL A 580 28.73 -13.23 -2.51
CA VAL A 580 28.95 -12.88 -1.10
C VAL A 580 27.59 -12.65 -0.43
N PRO A 581 27.12 -13.52 0.49
CA PRO A 581 25.79 -13.39 1.10
C PRO A 581 25.61 -12.17 2.02
N GLU A 582 26.67 -11.71 2.68
CA GLU A 582 26.65 -10.63 3.67
C GLU A 582 26.43 -9.26 3.03
N TYR A 583 25.95 -8.29 3.81
CA TYR A 583 25.84 -6.86 3.43
C TYR A 583 24.89 -6.54 2.28
N GLU A 584 23.83 -7.34 2.09
CA GLU A 584 22.73 -6.98 1.19
C GLU A 584 22.10 -5.65 1.62
N LYS A 585 21.86 -4.73 0.68
CA LYS A 585 21.35 -3.38 0.92
C LYS A 585 20.23 -3.27 1.94
N VAL A 586 19.12 -4.00 1.77
CA VAL A 586 17.94 -3.87 2.64
C VAL A 586 18.22 -4.44 4.03
N PHE A 587 18.97 -5.53 4.12
CA PHE A 587 19.35 -6.09 5.42
C PHE A 587 20.40 -5.24 6.13
N LEU A 588 21.41 -4.73 5.43
CA LEU A 588 22.39 -3.79 5.96
C LEU A 588 21.68 -2.52 6.48
N MET A 589 20.71 -2.00 5.73
CA MET A 589 19.88 -0.87 6.18
C MET A 589 19.11 -1.20 7.46
N GLU A 590 18.51 -2.39 7.57
CA GLU A 590 17.85 -2.83 8.82
C GLU A 590 18.84 -2.89 9.98
N MET A 591 20.06 -3.40 9.78
CA MET A 591 21.09 -3.46 10.82
C MET A 591 21.55 -2.06 11.27
N VAL A 592 21.65 -1.11 10.33
CA VAL A 592 21.90 0.31 10.62
C VAL A 592 20.77 0.88 11.46
N MET A 593 19.51 0.72 11.03
CA MET A 593 18.34 1.26 11.73
C MET A 593 18.10 0.62 13.10
N ALA A 594 18.56 -0.62 13.31
CA ALA A 594 18.51 -1.31 14.58
C ALA A 594 19.70 -0.98 15.49
N GLY A 595 20.73 -0.30 14.99
CA GLY A 595 21.96 -0.03 15.73
C GLY A 595 22.74 -1.29 16.09
N ASN A 596 22.74 -2.31 15.23
CA ASN A 596 23.40 -3.60 15.52
C ASN A 596 24.93 -3.48 15.38
N ARG A 597 25.61 -3.08 16.47
CA ARG A 597 27.06 -2.85 16.50
C ARG A 597 27.88 -4.08 16.12
N ASN A 598 27.53 -5.28 16.60
CA ASN A 598 28.27 -6.49 16.24
C ASN A 598 28.35 -6.69 14.71
N TYR A 599 27.23 -6.48 14.02
CA TYR A 599 27.17 -6.60 12.56
C TYR A 599 27.87 -5.44 11.85
N LEU A 600 27.64 -4.20 12.30
CA LEU A 600 28.18 -2.99 11.67
C LEU A 600 29.69 -2.83 11.87
N ASP A 601 30.22 -3.19 13.03
CA ASP A 601 31.65 -3.12 13.33
C ASP A 601 32.42 -4.15 12.48
N THR A 602 31.85 -5.36 12.30
CA THR A 602 32.40 -6.38 11.39
C THR A 602 32.40 -5.88 9.94
N PHE A 603 31.27 -5.31 9.49
CA PHE A 603 31.17 -4.71 8.16
C PHE A 603 32.22 -3.62 7.94
N GLN A 604 32.34 -2.67 8.87
CA GLN A 604 33.29 -1.57 8.77
C GLN A 604 34.73 -2.05 8.79
N GLN A 605 35.05 -3.04 9.63
CA GLN A 605 36.37 -3.67 9.65
C GLN A 605 36.74 -4.27 8.29
N GLU A 606 35.88 -5.10 7.70
CA GLU A 606 36.15 -5.72 6.40
C GLU A 606 36.27 -4.70 5.26
N ILE A 607 35.52 -3.60 5.34
CA ILE A 607 35.64 -2.47 4.41
C ILE A 607 36.97 -1.73 4.61
N HIS A 608 37.44 -1.53 5.85
CA HIS A 608 38.73 -0.90 6.13
C HIS A 608 39.92 -1.78 5.75
N GLU A 609 39.80 -3.10 5.92
CA GLU A 609 40.78 -4.09 5.48
C GLU A 609 40.79 -4.29 3.96
N GLN A 610 39.90 -3.59 3.22
CA GLN A 610 39.76 -3.66 1.77
C GLN A 610 39.57 -5.09 1.27
N ARG A 611 38.80 -5.91 2.01
CA ARG A 611 38.55 -7.34 1.70
C ARG A 611 38.08 -7.56 0.26
N PHE A 612 37.27 -6.65 -0.27
CA PHE A 612 36.66 -6.78 -1.59
C PHE A 612 37.45 -5.98 -2.63
N ASP A 613 37.74 -6.57 -3.79
CA ASP A 613 38.42 -5.88 -4.89
C ASP A 613 37.49 -4.95 -5.66
N LEU A 614 36.19 -5.27 -5.67
CA LEU A 614 35.15 -4.39 -6.17
C LEU A 614 33.91 -4.44 -5.27
N ILE A 615 33.28 -3.27 -5.10
CA ILE A 615 31.97 -3.16 -4.47
C ILE A 615 30.97 -2.61 -5.50
N ILE A 616 29.89 -3.34 -5.73
CA ILE A 616 28.76 -2.96 -6.59
C ILE A 616 27.63 -2.46 -5.70
N THR A 617 27.25 -1.19 -5.89
CA THR A 617 26.24 -0.51 -5.07
C THR A 617 25.47 0.54 -5.89
N ASP A 618 24.37 1.06 -5.36
CA ASP A 618 23.81 2.32 -5.84
C ASP A 618 24.79 3.47 -5.53
N PRO A 619 24.77 4.59 -6.26
CA PRO A 619 25.62 5.74 -5.98
C PRO A 619 25.59 6.17 -4.52
N LEU A 620 26.77 6.19 -3.89
CA LEU A 620 26.91 6.59 -2.49
C LEU A 620 27.12 8.10 -2.35
N PHE A 621 26.40 8.69 -1.39
CA PHE A 621 26.49 10.09 -0.99
C PHE A 621 26.98 10.18 0.45
N ASP A 622 27.70 11.26 0.75
CA ASP A 622 28.25 11.63 2.07
C ASP A 622 27.47 12.80 2.71
N THR A 623 26.35 13.20 2.10
CA THR A 623 25.58 14.36 2.52
C THR A 623 24.70 14.03 3.74
N ILE A 624 24.98 14.70 4.86
CA ILE A 624 24.10 14.71 6.03
C ILE A 624 22.96 15.70 5.78
N LYS A 625 21.72 15.23 5.93
CA LYS A 625 20.51 16.03 5.81
C LYS A 625 20.17 16.75 7.09
N GLU A 626 19.60 17.94 6.97
CA GLU A 626 19.12 18.69 8.11
C GLU A 626 17.87 18.05 8.73
N ARG A 627 17.68 18.27 10.03
CA ARG A 627 16.50 17.81 10.74
C ARG A 627 15.25 18.47 10.15
N GLY A 628 14.28 17.64 9.74
CA GLY A 628 13.04 18.12 9.12
C GLY A 628 13.03 17.94 7.60
N GLU A 629 14.13 17.55 6.97
CA GLU A 629 14.11 17.01 5.61
C GLU A 629 13.48 15.61 5.57
N SER A 630 12.99 15.19 4.39
CA SER A 630 12.38 13.87 4.21
C SER A 630 13.45 12.78 4.35
N TRP A 631 13.18 11.78 5.19
CA TRP A 631 14.09 10.67 5.48
C TRP A 631 15.47 11.11 6.00
N ALA A 632 15.56 12.20 6.75
CA ALA A 632 16.83 12.71 7.24
C ALA A 632 17.54 11.73 8.18
N GLU A 633 16.80 11.12 9.09
CA GLU A 633 17.32 10.21 10.11
C GLU A 633 17.86 8.92 9.50
N GLU A 634 17.09 8.30 8.59
CA GLU A 634 17.53 7.11 7.85
C GLU A 634 18.73 7.41 6.96
N ASN A 635 18.70 8.56 6.26
CA ASN A 635 19.82 9.00 5.43
C ASN A 635 21.08 9.17 6.26
N ASN A 636 21.00 9.90 7.38
CA ASN A 636 22.17 10.25 8.17
C ASN A 636 22.78 9.01 8.83
N ALA A 637 21.95 8.09 9.34
CA ALA A 637 22.45 6.84 9.88
C ALA A 637 23.10 5.96 8.79
N TRP A 638 22.53 5.88 7.58
CA TRP A 638 23.18 5.19 6.46
C TRP A 638 24.50 5.86 6.02
N VAL A 639 24.53 7.19 5.96
CA VAL A 639 25.73 7.93 5.58
C VAL A 639 26.87 7.66 6.55
N VAL A 640 26.61 7.74 7.85
CA VAL A 640 27.61 7.56 8.90
C VAL A 640 28.07 6.11 8.97
N GLU A 641 27.15 5.15 8.99
CA GLU A 641 27.50 3.75 9.27
C GLU A 641 27.92 2.95 8.03
N VAL A 642 27.60 3.44 6.81
CA VAL A 642 27.85 2.72 5.55
C VAL A 642 28.55 3.56 4.51
N SER A 643 27.97 4.68 4.07
CA SER A 643 28.54 5.44 2.94
C SER A 643 29.95 5.96 3.24
N GLN A 644 30.14 6.56 4.41
CA GLN A 644 31.43 7.14 4.82
C GLN A 644 32.52 6.07 4.95
N PRO A 645 32.35 4.97 5.72
CA PRO A 645 33.34 3.90 5.80
C PRO A 645 33.76 3.36 4.43
N ILE A 646 32.79 3.13 3.53
CA ILE A 646 33.09 2.69 2.16
C ILE A 646 33.91 3.75 1.42
N LEU A 647 33.46 5.00 1.37
CA LEU A 647 34.11 6.05 0.58
C LEU A 647 35.50 6.47 1.10
N CYS A 648 35.80 6.13 2.36
CA CYS A 648 37.10 6.28 2.99
C CYS A 648 38.11 5.24 2.52
N SER A 649 37.69 3.99 2.39
CA SER A 649 38.56 2.86 2.01
C SER A 649 38.53 2.56 0.51
N TYR A 650 37.47 2.99 -0.19
CA TYR A 650 37.21 2.75 -1.60
C TYR A 650 36.96 4.07 -2.36
N TRP A 651 37.31 4.12 -3.64
CA TRP A 651 37.00 5.26 -4.51
C TRP A 651 36.04 4.86 -5.64
N ARG A 652 35.34 5.86 -6.19
CA ARG A 652 34.33 5.69 -7.24
C ARG A 652 34.99 5.40 -8.60
N LYS A 653 35.27 4.13 -8.87
CA LYS A 653 35.92 3.68 -10.11
C LYS A 653 35.08 4.00 -11.34
N ILE A 654 33.79 3.62 -11.34
CA ILE A 654 32.85 3.90 -12.44
C ILE A 654 31.46 4.15 -11.85
N THR A 655 30.73 5.11 -12.42
CA THR A 655 29.30 5.31 -12.14
C THR A 655 28.53 5.22 -13.45
N PHE A 656 27.39 4.51 -13.43
CA PHE A 656 26.45 4.37 -14.53
C PHE A 656 25.15 5.11 -14.16
N PRO A 657 25.04 6.43 -14.43
CA PRO A 657 23.93 7.25 -13.92
C PRO A 657 22.57 6.78 -14.40
N GLU A 658 22.47 6.36 -15.67
CA GLU A 658 21.20 5.91 -16.28
C GLU A 658 20.77 4.53 -15.77
N SER A 659 21.71 3.70 -15.30
CA SER A 659 21.42 2.40 -14.67
C SER A 659 21.30 2.50 -13.15
N GLY A 660 21.71 3.62 -12.56
CA GLY A 660 21.67 3.83 -11.10
C GLY A 660 22.65 2.95 -10.32
N VAL A 661 23.78 2.57 -10.93
CA VAL A 661 24.77 1.65 -10.34
C VAL A 661 26.15 2.26 -10.33
N GLN A 662 26.95 1.89 -9.33
CA GLN A 662 28.31 2.34 -9.11
C GLN A 662 29.22 1.15 -8.79
N ILE A 663 30.43 1.17 -9.38
CA ILE A 663 31.53 0.26 -9.06
C ILE A 663 32.56 1.05 -8.26
N LEU A 664 32.92 0.52 -7.10
CA LEU A 664 33.95 1.05 -6.23
C LEU A 664 35.15 0.08 -6.22
N ALA A 665 36.36 0.62 -6.06
CA ALA A 665 37.58 -0.17 -5.94
C ALA A 665 38.45 0.36 -4.77
N PRO A 666 39.31 -0.48 -4.18
CA PRO A 666 40.21 -0.09 -3.11
C PRO A 666 41.02 1.16 -3.46
N ARG A 667 41.33 1.96 -2.44
CA ARG A 667 42.26 3.09 -2.56
C ARG A 667 43.67 2.65 -2.19
N ASP A 668 44.66 3.13 -2.94
CA ASP A 668 46.07 2.90 -2.60
C ASP A 668 46.50 3.68 -1.33
N GLU A 669 45.88 4.84 -1.09
CA GLU A 669 46.09 5.65 0.13
C GLU A 669 44.73 5.95 0.80
N PRO A 670 44.59 5.72 2.12
CA PRO A 670 43.36 6.04 2.83
C PRO A 670 43.06 7.54 2.72
N ALA A 671 41.81 7.88 2.38
CA ALA A 671 41.39 9.28 2.31
C ALA A 671 41.49 9.93 3.71
N ASN A 672 41.78 11.24 3.76
CA ASN A 672 41.66 12.02 4.99
C ASN A 672 40.17 12.10 5.37
N CYS A 673 39.73 11.13 6.16
CA CYS A 673 38.34 10.99 6.57
C CYS A 673 38.11 11.63 7.95
N PRO A 674 36.98 12.35 8.13
CA PRO A 674 36.63 13.02 9.38
C PRO A 674 36.27 12.07 10.52
#